data_AF-A0A957VSW1-F1
#
_entry.id   AF-A0A957VSW1-F1
#
_cell.length_a   1.000
_cell.length_b   1.000
_cell.length_c   1.000
_cell.angle_alpha   90.00
_cell.angle_beta   90.00
_cell.angle_gamma   90.00
#
_symmetry.space_group_name_H-M   'P 1'
#
loop_
_entity.id
_entity.type
_entity.pdbx_description
1 polymer ?
#
loop_
_entity_poly.entity_id
_entity_poly.type
_entity_poly.pdbx_seq_one_letter_code
_entity_poly.pdbx_strand_id
1 'polypeptide(L)'
;MVFVCEDDLWTVPAAGGVARRLTTNLGISSHPALSPDGQLLAFIGREEGGTEVYVMPASGGQATRLTYLGSDTTVLDWTPDGKIVIASSAGQPFYRLTPLYTLDPAGGQPEPLPYGPAVSISFGPDGGVVIGRRNEDLARWKRYRGGRTGDIWIDTKGKGKFKSLLKLKSNLSSPMWIGERIYFLSDHEGIGNIYSCDTKGKNIQRHTHHEDFYVRQPDTDGRRIVYRAGADLYLFDPVENGAGSTQKIEIEYHSPRAQRSRKFIKPDSYLEQLALHPAGHSTALSVRGKVFSMANWDGAVFQYGPRQGVRCRLAEWLNDGKQLVMVSDATGEEVLEIHTDASLPATEHSVERLEGLDLGRAVSLHVSPIDDVLVIANHRLELIYVNLADNTTKLLDKSRYGRIAGIDWSPDGKWVAYGFRTSHHTCAIKLCQVETGETTFVTPPNNFLDFGPSFDPGGKYLYFISYREFDPVYDRLYFDLNFPRGSRPYLLTLQHDLPNPFMTMPPNLHNGNKSEERAKNGPEKPEAQAESKEESKDKNGEKLLQIDLDGIQQRVSAFPVAEGLYHQVKGVKDKVYFTSFPIEGSLGRNWSNRNSEAGRGALEWYDLVEQKKEFVVSGLNEFEVNRKHDYLIYRTGKNVRVLKAGEKPDNNATGYAKKSGWLKLARLSVEINPPDEWQQMFREAWRLQRDHFWTEDMSSVDWRSVYERYYPLVERVSTRSEFSDLLWEMQGELGTSHAYEIGGDYRTPPRYQQGFLGADFEYDAEADGYRITHIVAGDTWLRRNDSPLNRLGVNVEVGDILVAVDGQRLSRELSPQEMLVNRAGSEVQLTILPANGDKSADNGDTAGSTARTVLVRTLSSELPARYREWVETNRRRVHEATDGRVGYVHIPNMGPIGYAEFHRYYLSEAERQGLIVDVRFNGGGHVSQLLIEKLARRRLGYDQPRYGEALSYPFHAVLGPMVALANEYAGSDGDIFSHVFKLMKLGPLIGKRTWGGVIGISPRHALADGTITTQPEYSFWFEDVGWGVENYGTDPDIEVDIKPQDYAANKDTQLDRALEEILKMLAQNPPQIPDFGPRPRLDLPKLPKVQ
;
A
#
# COMPACT_ATOMS: atom_id res chain seq x y z
N MET A 1 -35.23 4.20 15.72
CA MET A 1 -33.84 4.50 15.32
C MET A 1 -33.43 3.56 14.21
N VAL A 2 -32.42 3.94 13.41
CA VAL A 2 -31.85 3.10 12.35
C VAL A 2 -30.37 2.87 12.65
N PHE A 3 -29.86 1.67 12.41
CA PHE A 3 -28.46 1.30 12.66
C PHE A 3 -27.94 0.31 11.61
N VAL A 4 -26.62 0.18 11.52
CA VAL A 4 -25.96 -0.79 10.65
C VAL A 4 -25.70 -2.07 11.43
N CYS A 5 -26.10 -3.21 10.86
CA CYS A 5 -25.79 -4.54 11.36
C CYS A 5 -25.75 -5.50 10.18
N GLU A 6 -24.72 -6.33 10.11
CA GLU A 6 -24.44 -7.24 9.02
C GLU A 6 -24.30 -6.59 7.64
N ASP A 7 -23.65 -5.42 7.57
CA ASP A 7 -23.53 -4.59 6.37
C ASP A 7 -24.87 -4.05 5.82
N ASP A 8 -25.97 -4.20 6.56
CA ASP A 8 -27.33 -3.78 6.21
C ASP A 8 -27.90 -2.77 7.21
N LEU A 9 -28.95 -2.06 6.80
CA LEU A 9 -29.70 -1.16 7.67
C LEU A 9 -30.81 -1.91 8.40
N TRP A 10 -30.95 -1.63 9.70
CA TRP A 10 -31.99 -2.17 10.57
C TRP A 10 -32.68 -1.04 11.31
N THR A 11 -33.96 -1.24 11.66
CA THR A 11 -34.74 -0.29 12.46
C THR A 11 -35.29 -0.97 13.72
N VAL A 12 -35.31 -0.23 14.82
CA VAL A 12 -35.87 -0.66 16.12
C VAL A 12 -36.48 0.55 16.85
N PRO A 13 -37.54 0.39 17.66
CA PRO A 13 -38.01 1.44 18.55
C PRO A 13 -36.91 1.91 19.53
N ALA A 14 -36.95 3.18 19.94
CA ALA A 14 -35.95 3.73 20.88
C ALA A 14 -35.97 3.05 22.27
N ALA A 15 -37.09 2.42 22.64
CA ALA A 15 -37.23 1.62 23.85
C ALA A 15 -36.65 0.20 23.71
N GLY A 16 -36.11 -0.17 22.55
CA GLY A 16 -35.65 -1.52 22.24
C GLY A 16 -36.76 -2.43 21.69
N GLY A 17 -36.49 -3.74 21.68
CA GLY A 17 -37.38 -4.78 21.18
C GLY A 17 -36.87 -5.42 19.88
N VAL A 18 -37.80 -5.95 19.08
CA VAL A 18 -37.48 -6.68 17.85
C VAL A 18 -37.11 -5.72 16.72
N ALA A 19 -35.88 -5.81 16.24
CA ALA A 19 -35.39 -5.06 15.10
C ALA A 19 -35.86 -5.67 13.77
N ARG A 20 -36.11 -4.79 12.80
CA ARG A 20 -36.50 -5.16 11.44
C ARG A 20 -35.43 -4.72 10.45
N ARG A 21 -35.00 -5.64 9.59
CA ARG A 21 -34.06 -5.38 8.51
C ARG A 21 -34.74 -4.54 7.41
N LEU A 22 -34.05 -3.50 6.94
CA LEU A 22 -34.52 -2.58 5.89
C LEU A 22 -33.85 -2.85 4.54
N THR A 23 -32.59 -3.30 4.52
CA THR A 23 -31.85 -3.62 3.29
C THR A 23 -31.37 -5.07 3.30
N THR A 24 -31.19 -5.64 2.10
CA THR A 24 -30.58 -6.96 1.90
C THR A 24 -29.77 -6.95 0.61
N ASN A 25 -28.89 -5.97 0.46
CA ASN A 25 -28.39 -5.60 -0.86
C ASN A 25 -27.11 -6.42 -1.19
N LEU A 26 -26.63 -6.31 -2.44
CA LEU A 26 -25.41 -7.01 -2.86
C LEU A 26 -24.13 -6.39 -2.26
N GLY A 27 -24.18 -5.08 -1.98
CA GLY A 27 -23.11 -4.31 -1.36
C GLY A 27 -23.35 -3.99 0.11
N ILE A 28 -22.56 -3.04 0.63
CA ILE A 28 -22.63 -2.54 2.01
C ILE A 28 -23.52 -1.30 2.06
N SER A 29 -24.39 -1.22 3.07
CA SER A 29 -25.17 -0.03 3.42
C SER A 29 -24.59 0.63 4.68
N SER A 30 -24.45 1.96 4.69
CA SER A 30 -23.86 2.70 5.81
C SER A 30 -24.37 4.14 5.90
N HIS A 31 -24.01 4.86 6.96
CA HIS A 31 -24.36 6.27 7.18
C HIS A 31 -25.87 6.57 7.00
N PRO A 32 -26.77 5.86 7.70
CA PRO A 32 -28.20 6.16 7.63
C PRO A 32 -28.52 7.50 8.30
N ALA A 33 -29.38 8.31 7.67
CA ALA A 33 -29.94 9.53 8.24
C ALA A 33 -31.45 9.63 7.94
N LEU A 34 -32.27 9.81 8.98
CA LEU A 34 -33.71 9.98 8.85
C LEU A 34 -34.06 11.42 8.49
N SER A 35 -35.05 11.61 7.62
CA SER A 35 -35.58 12.95 7.31
C SER A 35 -36.19 13.60 8.55
N PRO A 36 -36.32 14.95 8.60
CA PRO A 36 -36.84 15.65 9.77
C PRO A 36 -38.26 15.23 10.18
N ASP A 37 -39.07 14.78 9.21
CA ASP A 37 -40.42 14.23 9.42
C ASP A 37 -40.45 12.72 9.72
N GLY A 38 -39.29 12.05 9.66
CA GLY A 38 -39.13 10.61 9.88
C GLY A 38 -39.73 9.72 8.79
N GLN A 39 -40.12 10.27 7.63
CA GLN A 39 -40.75 9.50 6.55
C GLN A 39 -39.77 8.88 5.57
N LEU A 40 -38.60 9.51 5.37
CA LEU A 40 -37.55 9.07 4.45
C LEU A 40 -36.27 8.71 5.21
N LEU A 41 -35.48 7.86 4.58
CA LEU A 41 -34.18 7.42 5.04
C LEU A 41 -33.18 7.55 3.90
N ALA A 42 -32.21 8.45 4.08
CA ALA A 42 -31.04 8.57 3.20
C ALA A 42 -29.90 7.71 3.74
N PHE A 43 -29.13 7.09 2.86
CA PHE A 43 -27.99 6.26 3.25
C PHE A 43 -26.98 6.13 2.12
N ILE A 44 -25.79 5.62 2.45
CA ILE A 44 -24.78 5.23 1.46
C ILE A 44 -24.94 3.76 1.11
N GLY A 45 -25.10 3.46 -0.19
CA GLY A 45 -25.07 2.12 -0.74
C GLY A 45 -23.83 1.87 -1.59
N ARG A 46 -23.37 0.62 -1.63
CA ARG A 46 -22.25 0.14 -2.49
C ARG A 46 -22.63 -0.99 -3.43
N GLU A 47 -23.89 -1.04 -3.86
CA GLU A 47 -24.43 -2.15 -4.67
C GLU A 47 -23.72 -2.34 -6.00
N GLU A 48 -23.19 -1.26 -6.57
CA GLU A 48 -22.50 -1.22 -7.86
C GLU A 48 -20.99 -0.94 -7.72
N GLY A 49 -20.47 -1.10 -6.50
CA GLY A 49 -19.05 -0.98 -6.18
C GLY A 49 -18.66 0.37 -5.56
N GLY A 50 -19.07 1.50 -6.15
CA GLY A 50 -18.81 2.85 -5.62
C GLY A 50 -19.74 3.24 -4.47
N THR A 51 -19.35 4.22 -3.65
CA THR A 51 -20.24 4.84 -2.65
C THR A 51 -21.18 5.83 -3.31
N GLU A 52 -22.48 5.61 -3.15
CA GLU A 52 -23.51 6.49 -3.71
C GLU A 52 -24.65 6.69 -2.71
N VAL A 53 -25.37 7.78 -2.86
CA VAL A 53 -26.51 8.15 -2.01
C VAL A 53 -27.76 7.44 -2.52
N TYR A 54 -28.46 6.80 -1.60
CA TYR A 54 -29.75 6.17 -1.83
C TYR A 54 -30.78 6.76 -0.86
N VAL A 55 -32.04 6.76 -1.29
CA VAL A 55 -33.19 7.15 -0.47
C VAL A 55 -34.27 6.09 -0.52
N MET A 56 -34.96 5.86 0.59
CA MET A 56 -36.13 4.98 0.67
C MET A 56 -37.11 5.46 1.76
N PRO A 57 -38.36 4.95 1.79
CA PRO A 57 -39.23 5.15 2.95
C PRO A 57 -38.58 4.64 4.23
N ALA A 58 -38.69 5.38 5.34
CA ALA A 58 -38.12 4.98 6.64
C ALA A 58 -38.76 3.69 7.19
N SER A 59 -39.98 3.38 6.75
CA SER A 59 -40.63 2.09 6.97
C SER A 59 -40.05 0.95 6.11
N GLY A 60 -39.01 1.18 5.33
CA GLY A 60 -38.49 0.23 4.33
C GLY A 60 -39.34 0.19 3.06
N GLY A 61 -38.79 -0.42 2.01
CA GLY A 61 -39.38 -0.46 0.68
C GLY A 61 -38.30 -0.45 -0.40
N GLN A 62 -38.66 -0.11 -1.63
CA GLN A 62 -37.70 0.04 -2.71
C GLN A 62 -36.84 1.30 -2.47
N ALA A 63 -35.52 1.13 -2.56
CA ALA A 63 -34.58 2.24 -2.54
C ALA A 63 -34.32 2.78 -3.95
N THR A 64 -34.13 4.09 -4.05
CA THR A 64 -33.76 4.81 -5.26
C THR A 64 -32.35 5.36 -5.11
N ARG A 65 -31.47 5.08 -6.09
CA ARG A 65 -30.14 5.71 -6.17
C ARG A 65 -30.30 7.14 -6.65
N LEU A 66 -29.68 8.08 -5.95
CA LEU A 66 -29.76 9.50 -6.29
C LEU A 66 -28.48 10.06 -6.91
N THR A 67 -27.33 9.41 -6.70
CA THR A 67 -26.04 9.93 -7.17
C THR A 67 -25.24 8.93 -8.00
N TYR A 68 -24.40 9.47 -8.87
CA TYR A 68 -23.48 8.76 -9.76
C TYR A 68 -22.10 9.44 -9.76
N LEU A 69 -21.61 9.78 -8.56
CA LEU A 69 -20.44 10.66 -8.40
C LEU A 69 -19.12 9.91 -8.58
N GLY A 70 -19.10 8.58 -8.44
CA GLY A 70 -17.90 7.76 -8.60
C GLY A 70 -16.71 8.19 -7.72
N SER A 71 -17.00 8.76 -6.55
CA SER A 71 -16.03 9.32 -5.60
C SER A 71 -16.47 9.08 -4.15
N ASP A 72 -15.56 9.29 -3.20
CA ASP A 72 -15.83 9.10 -1.77
C ASP A 72 -16.96 10.03 -1.33
N THR A 73 -18.09 9.45 -0.94
CA THR A 73 -19.32 10.17 -0.61
C THR A 73 -19.95 9.61 0.66
N THR A 74 -20.43 10.51 1.52
CA THR A 74 -21.10 10.18 2.80
C THR A 74 -22.35 11.02 2.98
N VAL A 75 -23.41 10.40 3.51
CA VAL A 75 -24.61 11.12 4.00
C VAL A 75 -24.30 11.60 5.41
N LEU A 76 -24.57 12.87 5.69
CA LEU A 76 -24.29 13.48 7.00
C LEU A 76 -25.56 13.69 7.81
N ASP A 77 -26.56 14.35 7.23
CA ASP A 77 -27.80 14.74 7.90
C ASP A 77 -28.83 15.22 6.84
N TRP A 78 -29.95 15.79 7.29
CA TRP A 78 -30.91 16.51 6.50
C TRP A 78 -30.96 17.99 6.92
N THR A 79 -31.18 18.85 5.94
CA THR A 79 -31.55 20.24 6.20
C THR A 79 -32.95 20.33 6.81
N PRO A 80 -33.28 21.38 7.58
CA PRO A 80 -34.62 21.55 8.15
C PRO A 80 -35.76 21.60 7.11
N ASP A 81 -35.46 22.00 5.87
CA ASP A 81 -36.38 22.03 4.73
C ASP A 81 -36.44 20.71 3.94
N GLY A 82 -35.74 19.66 4.38
CA GLY A 82 -35.90 18.31 3.85
C GLY A 82 -35.01 17.95 2.67
N LYS A 83 -33.94 18.69 2.39
CA LYS A 83 -32.84 18.25 1.50
C LYS A 83 -31.81 17.41 2.25
N ILE A 84 -31.25 16.41 1.59
CA ILE A 84 -30.17 15.55 2.13
C ILE A 84 -28.86 16.34 2.11
N VAL A 85 -28.06 16.28 3.18
CA VAL A 85 -26.70 16.85 3.23
C VAL A 85 -25.68 15.74 3.07
N ILE A 86 -24.75 15.93 2.13
CA ILE A 86 -23.68 14.98 1.84
C ILE A 86 -22.31 15.66 1.91
N ALA A 87 -21.28 14.90 2.25
CA ALA A 87 -19.88 15.27 2.02
C ALA A 87 -19.31 14.38 0.91
N SER A 88 -18.72 15.00 -0.11
CA SER A 88 -18.18 14.26 -1.25
C SER A 88 -16.88 14.87 -1.76
N SER A 89 -15.94 14.02 -2.22
CA SER A 89 -14.74 14.47 -2.93
C SER A 89 -14.96 14.61 -4.44
N ALA A 90 -16.21 14.50 -4.91
CA ALA A 90 -16.56 14.71 -6.31
C ALA A 90 -16.08 16.09 -6.77
N GLY A 91 -15.46 16.13 -7.94
CA GLY A 91 -14.98 17.39 -8.51
C GLY A 91 -13.74 17.99 -7.84
N GLN A 92 -13.13 17.32 -6.86
CA GLN A 92 -12.00 17.86 -6.08
C GLN A 92 -10.62 17.34 -6.55
N PRO A 93 -9.54 18.13 -6.40
CA PRO A 93 -8.17 17.71 -6.72
C PRO A 93 -7.57 16.72 -5.73
N PHE A 94 -8.17 16.56 -4.54
CA PHE A 94 -7.71 15.66 -3.50
C PHE A 94 -8.88 14.89 -2.89
N TYR A 95 -8.75 13.56 -2.75
CA TYR A 95 -9.80 12.72 -2.16
C TYR A 95 -10.12 13.08 -0.69
N ARG A 96 -9.15 13.66 0.04
CA ARG A 96 -9.33 14.13 1.43
C ARG A 96 -10.10 15.44 1.55
N LEU A 97 -10.36 16.11 0.43
CA LEU A 97 -11.11 17.35 0.38
C LEU A 97 -12.58 17.02 0.08
N THR A 98 -13.43 17.04 1.11
CA THR A 98 -14.84 16.65 1.03
C THR A 98 -15.76 17.83 1.39
N PRO A 99 -15.95 18.82 0.49
CA PRO A 99 -16.94 19.87 0.69
C PRO A 99 -18.36 19.31 0.86
N LEU A 100 -19.22 20.13 1.46
CA LEU A 100 -20.61 19.78 1.69
C LEU A 100 -21.49 20.17 0.49
N TYR A 101 -22.47 19.31 0.20
CA TYR A 101 -23.50 19.54 -0.81
C TYR A 101 -24.89 19.22 -0.25
N THR A 102 -25.92 19.84 -0.79
CA THR A 102 -27.32 19.42 -0.61
C THR A 102 -27.81 18.67 -1.83
N LEU A 103 -28.68 17.69 -1.61
CA LEU A 103 -29.31 16.89 -2.65
C LEU A 103 -30.82 16.80 -2.39
N ASP A 104 -31.62 17.02 -3.42
CA ASP A 104 -33.07 16.86 -3.34
C ASP A 104 -33.42 15.35 -3.22
N PRO A 105 -34.30 14.95 -2.30
CA PRO A 105 -34.71 13.55 -2.17
C PRO A 105 -35.44 13.00 -3.41
N ALA A 106 -35.96 13.86 -4.29
CA ALA A 106 -36.51 13.47 -5.59
C ALA A 106 -35.44 13.23 -6.67
N GLY A 107 -34.17 13.53 -6.39
CA GLY A 107 -33.05 13.41 -7.33
C GLY A 107 -32.65 14.73 -7.99
N GLY A 108 -31.62 14.67 -8.84
CA GLY A 108 -31.01 15.83 -9.47
C GLY A 108 -29.53 16.00 -9.11
N GLN A 109 -28.94 17.14 -9.51
CA GLN A 109 -27.52 17.41 -9.24
C GLN A 109 -27.29 17.90 -7.80
N PRO A 110 -26.22 17.46 -7.12
CA PRO A 110 -25.83 18.03 -5.83
C PRO A 110 -25.48 19.53 -5.92
N GLU A 111 -26.01 20.33 -5.01
CA GLU A 111 -25.77 21.77 -4.92
C GLU A 111 -24.75 22.08 -3.80
N PRO A 112 -23.68 22.87 -4.04
CA PRO A 112 -22.66 23.12 -3.02
C PRO A 112 -23.18 23.98 -1.86
N LEU A 113 -22.80 23.61 -0.63
CA LEU A 113 -23.02 24.43 0.56
C LEU A 113 -21.81 25.37 0.81
N PRO A 114 -22.04 26.62 1.24
CA PRO A 114 -20.98 27.63 1.41
C PRO A 114 -20.20 27.46 2.73
N TYR A 115 -19.92 26.22 3.15
CA TYR A 115 -19.27 25.90 4.42
C TYR A 115 -17.88 25.28 4.24
N GLY A 116 -17.53 24.89 3.01
CA GLY A 116 -16.30 24.18 2.72
C GLY A 116 -16.30 22.74 3.25
N PRO A 117 -15.13 22.13 3.47
CA PRO A 117 -15.01 20.74 3.91
C PRO A 117 -15.43 20.54 5.36
N ALA A 118 -16.34 19.60 5.57
CA ALA A 118 -16.79 19.13 6.88
C ALA A 118 -17.23 17.67 6.79
N VAL A 119 -17.35 17.01 7.94
CA VAL A 119 -17.71 15.58 8.06
C VAL A 119 -18.90 15.35 8.99
N SER A 120 -19.46 16.45 9.52
CA SER A 120 -20.68 16.46 10.32
C SER A 120 -21.25 17.87 10.34
N ILE A 121 -22.56 17.98 10.44
CA ILE A 121 -23.30 19.23 10.47
C ILE A 121 -24.51 19.05 11.40
N SER A 122 -24.93 20.12 12.06
CA SER A 122 -26.19 20.15 12.80
C SER A 122 -26.77 21.56 12.75
N PHE A 123 -28.10 21.64 12.68
CA PHE A 123 -28.85 22.88 12.53
C PHE A 123 -29.46 23.34 13.85
N GLY A 124 -29.37 24.65 14.12
CA GLY A 124 -29.92 25.30 15.30
C GLY A 124 -31.03 26.30 14.96
N PRO A 125 -31.56 27.02 15.96
CA PRO A 125 -32.57 28.07 15.75
C PRO A 125 -32.04 29.21 14.87
N ASP A 126 -32.96 29.98 14.28
CA ASP A 126 -32.67 31.16 13.44
C ASP A 126 -31.70 30.91 12.27
N GLY A 127 -31.73 29.69 11.71
CA GLY A 127 -30.82 29.26 10.64
C GLY A 127 -29.39 29.02 11.12
N GLY A 128 -29.17 28.88 12.43
CA GLY A 128 -27.86 28.56 12.99
C GLY A 128 -27.30 27.24 12.47
N VAL A 129 -25.99 27.17 12.28
CA VAL A 129 -25.30 25.99 11.78
C VAL A 129 -24.06 25.73 12.63
N VAL A 130 -23.85 24.47 13.01
CA VAL A 130 -22.59 24.00 13.57
C VAL A 130 -22.03 22.89 12.69
N ILE A 131 -20.74 22.94 12.39
CA ILE A 131 -20.04 21.94 11.57
C ILE A 131 -18.86 21.35 12.34
N GLY A 132 -18.64 20.05 12.18
CA GLY A 132 -17.43 19.37 12.62
C GLY A 132 -16.51 19.14 11.41
N ARG A 133 -15.28 19.63 11.50
CA ARG A 133 -14.24 19.46 10.47
C ARG A 133 -13.21 18.44 10.95
N ARG A 134 -12.45 17.86 10.00
CA ARG A 134 -11.26 17.02 10.27
C ARG A 134 -11.50 15.87 11.25
N ASN A 135 -12.55 15.06 11.04
CA ASN A 135 -12.80 13.93 11.92
C ASN A 135 -12.77 12.59 11.16
N GLU A 136 -11.81 11.74 11.53
CA GLU A 136 -11.89 10.30 11.33
C GLU A 136 -12.51 9.66 12.57
N ASP A 137 -12.94 8.41 12.48
CA ASP A 137 -13.41 7.70 13.66
C ASP A 137 -12.32 7.64 14.74
N LEU A 138 -12.60 8.23 15.91
CA LEU A 138 -11.65 8.37 17.03
C LEU A 138 -11.12 7.01 17.51
N ALA A 139 -11.84 5.91 17.26
CA ALA A 139 -11.42 4.61 17.71
C ALA A 139 -10.28 4.00 16.87
N ARG A 140 -9.99 4.53 15.67
CA ARG A 140 -8.88 4.06 14.83
C ARG A 140 -7.51 4.52 15.33
N TRP A 141 -7.47 5.67 16.00
CA TRP A 141 -6.28 6.18 16.69
C TRP A 141 -6.75 6.93 17.94
N LYS A 142 -6.86 6.19 19.05
CA LYS A 142 -7.35 6.73 20.33
C LYS A 142 -6.35 7.72 20.89
N ARG A 143 -6.83 8.76 21.57
CA ARG A 143 -6.00 9.79 22.21
C ARG A 143 -5.13 10.55 21.21
N TYR A 144 -5.58 10.66 19.96
CA TYR A 144 -4.90 11.42 18.92
C TYR A 144 -4.89 12.93 19.21
N ARG A 145 -3.76 13.60 19.03
CA ARG A 145 -3.51 15.03 19.35
C ARG A 145 -2.80 15.79 18.22
N GLY A 146 -2.68 15.17 17.04
CA GLY A 146 -2.02 15.77 15.89
C GLY A 146 -2.81 16.89 15.21
N GLY A 147 -2.28 17.47 14.12
CA GLY A 147 -2.92 18.60 13.44
C GLY A 147 -4.28 18.32 12.80
N ARG A 148 -4.64 17.04 12.63
CA ARG A 148 -5.93 16.60 12.09
C ARG A 148 -6.95 16.23 13.18
N THR A 149 -6.74 16.65 14.44
CA THR A 149 -7.81 16.55 15.45
C THR A 149 -9.05 17.29 14.95
N GLY A 150 -10.21 16.68 15.12
CA GLY A 150 -11.47 17.31 14.76
C GLY A 150 -11.72 18.58 15.56
N ASP A 151 -12.37 19.54 14.91
CA ASP A 151 -12.74 20.81 15.51
C ASP A 151 -14.10 21.28 15.04
N ILE A 152 -14.73 22.10 15.89
CA ILE A 152 -16.13 22.51 15.71
C ILE A 152 -16.18 24.01 15.40
N TRP A 153 -16.91 24.36 14.34
CA TRP A 153 -17.16 25.74 13.94
C TRP A 153 -18.66 26.02 13.99
N ILE A 154 -19.02 27.21 14.48
CA ILE A 154 -20.41 27.62 14.66
C ILE A 154 -20.68 28.96 13.97
N ASP A 155 -21.83 29.04 13.30
CA ASP A 155 -22.49 30.28 12.94
C ASP A 155 -23.88 30.29 13.58
N THR A 156 -24.04 31.09 14.62
CA THR A 156 -25.29 31.09 15.40
C THR A 156 -26.46 31.80 14.72
N LYS A 157 -26.27 32.40 13.53
CA LYS A 157 -27.29 33.23 12.86
C LYS A 157 -27.49 32.86 11.39
N GLY A 158 -26.81 31.84 10.88
CA GLY A 158 -26.89 31.44 9.48
C GLY A 158 -26.44 32.51 8.49
N LYS A 159 -25.49 33.39 8.86
CA LYS A 159 -25.02 34.51 8.01
C LYS A 159 -23.72 34.21 7.25
N GLY A 160 -23.27 32.96 7.26
CA GLY A 160 -21.99 32.54 6.69
C GLY A 160 -20.77 33.04 7.47
N LYS A 161 -20.90 33.37 8.77
CA LYS A 161 -19.81 33.92 9.59
C LYS A 161 -19.41 32.97 10.71
N PHE A 162 -18.68 31.93 10.34
CA PHE A 162 -18.25 30.90 11.27
C PHE A 162 -17.12 31.36 12.20
N LYS A 163 -17.15 30.86 13.44
CA LYS A 163 -16.08 30.95 14.42
C LYS A 163 -15.80 29.56 14.98
N SER A 164 -14.55 29.30 15.34
CA SER A 164 -14.21 28.11 16.14
C SER A 164 -14.97 28.18 17.46
N LEU A 165 -15.75 27.13 17.78
CA LEU A 165 -16.62 27.08 18.95
C LEU A 165 -15.80 26.96 20.23
N LEU A 166 -14.88 25.99 20.27
CA LEU A 166 -13.96 25.76 21.38
C LEU A 166 -12.68 25.08 20.89
N LYS A 167 -11.62 25.14 21.72
CA LYS A 167 -10.35 24.43 21.49
C LYS A 167 -10.02 23.57 22.71
N LEU A 168 -9.96 22.25 22.52
CA LEU A 168 -9.46 21.29 23.49
C LEU A 168 -8.26 20.56 22.90
N LYS A 169 -7.36 20.04 23.75
CA LYS A 169 -6.30 19.13 23.31
C LYS A 169 -6.91 17.73 23.13
N SER A 170 -7.73 17.54 22.11
CA SER A 170 -8.42 16.29 21.77
C SER A 170 -9.11 16.43 20.42
N ASN A 171 -9.57 15.30 19.90
CA ASN A 171 -10.48 15.26 18.77
C ASN A 171 -11.89 15.69 19.21
N LEU A 172 -12.49 16.66 18.51
CA LEU A 172 -13.86 17.11 18.71
C LEU A 172 -14.69 16.70 17.48
N SER A 173 -15.77 15.97 17.70
CA SER A 173 -16.56 15.45 16.58
C SER A 173 -18.05 15.36 16.83
N SER A 174 -18.81 15.13 15.75
CA SER A 174 -20.25 14.89 15.78
C SER A 174 -21.01 15.95 16.61
N PRO A 175 -20.88 17.26 16.27
CA PRO A 175 -21.61 18.29 16.97
C PRO A 175 -23.12 18.12 16.73
N MET A 176 -23.90 18.16 17.79
CA MET A 176 -25.36 18.07 17.77
C MET A 176 -25.93 19.27 18.54
N TRP A 177 -26.72 20.11 17.86
CA TRP A 177 -27.34 21.27 18.48
C TRP A 177 -28.68 20.88 19.09
N ILE A 178 -28.76 20.81 20.42
CA ILE A 178 -29.98 20.42 21.15
C ILE A 178 -30.31 21.49 22.19
N GLY A 179 -31.45 22.15 22.01
CA GLY A 179 -31.86 23.28 22.84
C GLY A 179 -30.81 24.40 22.84
N GLU A 180 -30.34 24.78 24.02
CA GLU A 180 -29.35 25.85 24.19
C GLU A 180 -27.89 25.38 24.16
N ARG A 181 -27.65 24.08 23.91
CA ARG A 181 -26.32 23.46 24.03
C ARG A 181 -25.88 22.77 22.74
N ILE A 182 -24.57 22.70 22.57
CA ILE A 182 -23.91 21.91 21.53
C ILE A 182 -23.31 20.69 22.20
N TYR A 183 -23.88 19.52 21.91
CA TYR A 183 -23.34 18.22 22.31
C TYR A 183 -22.29 17.77 21.30
N PHE A 184 -21.28 17.02 21.72
CA PHE A 184 -20.21 16.55 20.85
C PHE A 184 -19.48 15.36 21.50
N LEU A 185 -18.79 14.58 20.67
CA LEU A 185 -17.88 13.52 21.11
C LEU A 185 -16.47 14.10 21.33
N SER A 186 -15.82 13.66 22.40
CA SER A 186 -14.41 13.98 22.67
C SER A 186 -13.74 12.94 23.57
N ASP A 187 -12.42 12.85 23.51
CA ASP A 187 -11.60 11.99 24.38
C ASP A 187 -10.55 12.79 25.19
N HIS A 188 -10.81 14.08 25.46
CA HIS A 188 -9.85 14.95 26.16
C HIS A 188 -9.53 14.49 27.59
N GLU A 189 -10.43 13.73 28.22
CA GLU A 189 -10.21 13.08 29.52
C GLU A 189 -9.63 11.66 29.39
N GLY A 190 -9.24 11.23 28.18
CA GLY A 190 -8.55 9.96 27.91
C GLY A 190 -9.41 8.89 27.24
N ILE A 191 -10.73 8.94 27.38
CA ILE A 191 -11.69 7.99 26.79
C ILE A 191 -12.84 8.74 26.12
N GLY A 192 -13.23 8.28 24.92
CA GLY A 192 -14.29 8.88 24.12
C GLY A 192 -15.65 8.85 24.81
N ASN A 193 -16.20 10.02 25.14
CA ASN A 193 -17.52 10.19 25.78
C ASN A 193 -18.26 11.41 25.18
N ILE A 194 -19.57 11.51 25.45
CA ILE A 194 -20.39 12.65 25.05
C ILE A 194 -20.20 13.79 26.05
N TYR A 195 -19.91 14.96 25.51
CA TYR A 195 -19.82 16.22 26.23
C TYR A 195 -20.77 17.24 25.62
N SER A 196 -20.92 18.39 26.28
CA SER A 196 -21.58 19.54 25.68
C SER A 196 -21.01 20.85 26.19
N CYS A 197 -21.24 21.92 25.45
CA CYS A 197 -20.98 23.30 25.87
C CYS A 197 -22.15 24.21 25.46
N ASP A 198 -22.15 25.45 25.95
CA ASP A 198 -23.05 26.47 25.41
C ASP A 198 -22.60 26.95 24.01
N THR A 199 -23.44 27.73 23.32
CA THR A 199 -23.14 28.26 21.97
C THR A 199 -21.94 29.22 21.91
N LYS A 200 -21.35 29.57 23.06
CA LYS A 200 -20.12 30.37 23.17
C LYS A 200 -18.89 29.50 23.48
N GLY A 201 -19.04 28.17 23.50
CA GLY A 201 -17.97 27.22 23.78
C GLY A 201 -17.59 27.12 25.26
N LYS A 202 -18.45 27.59 26.17
CA LYS A 202 -18.20 27.57 27.62
C LYS A 202 -19.06 26.53 28.32
N ASN A 203 -18.84 26.38 29.63
CA ASN A 203 -19.62 25.50 30.50
C ASN A 203 -19.63 24.05 30.00
N ILE A 204 -18.44 23.50 29.75
CA ILE A 204 -18.25 22.13 29.29
C ILE A 204 -18.77 21.16 30.36
N GLN A 205 -19.54 20.16 29.95
CA GLN A 205 -20.09 19.11 30.81
C GLN A 205 -19.95 17.75 30.14
N ARG A 206 -19.56 16.73 30.90
CA ARG A 206 -19.57 15.32 30.49
C ARG A 206 -20.93 14.70 30.80
N HIS A 207 -21.44 13.90 29.87
CA HIS A 207 -22.78 13.30 29.94
C HIS A 207 -22.81 11.77 29.93
N THR A 208 -21.72 11.14 29.47
CA THR A 208 -21.57 9.68 29.50
C THR A 208 -20.30 9.30 30.24
N HIS A 209 -20.27 8.06 30.75
CA HIS A 209 -19.21 7.56 31.64
C HIS A 209 -18.73 6.17 31.21
N HIS A 210 -18.50 5.98 29.91
CA HIS A 210 -17.92 4.73 29.41
C HIS A 210 -16.43 4.69 29.68
N GLU A 211 -15.96 3.55 30.22
CA GLU A 211 -14.56 3.32 30.60
C GLU A 211 -13.90 2.18 29.80
N ASP A 212 -14.69 1.24 29.29
CA ASP A 212 -14.16 0.09 28.54
C ASP A 212 -14.02 0.36 27.05
N PHE A 213 -15.05 0.97 26.45
CA PHE A 213 -15.12 1.25 25.01
C PHE A 213 -15.37 2.72 24.76
N TYR A 214 -14.86 3.23 23.64
CA TYR A 214 -15.16 4.59 23.22
C TYR A 214 -16.64 4.70 22.82
N VAL A 215 -17.29 5.80 23.22
CA VAL A 215 -18.51 6.23 22.54
C VAL A 215 -18.17 6.58 21.09
N ARG A 216 -18.95 6.06 20.14
CA ARG A 216 -18.76 6.30 18.71
C ARG A 216 -20.09 6.60 18.03
N GLN A 217 -19.99 7.35 16.93
CA GLN A 217 -21.10 7.66 16.01
C GLN A 217 -22.38 8.14 16.74
N PRO A 218 -22.31 9.15 17.63
CA PRO A 218 -23.50 9.69 18.23
C PRO A 218 -24.32 10.47 17.19
N ASP A 219 -25.64 10.32 17.27
CA ASP A 219 -26.61 10.97 16.39
C ASP A 219 -27.88 11.36 17.15
N THR A 220 -28.67 12.30 16.66
CA THR A 220 -29.81 12.88 17.40
C THR A 220 -31.09 13.02 16.59
N ASP A 221 -32.23 12.91 17.27
CA ASP A 221 -33.55 13.31 16.75
C ASP A 221 -33.90 14.78 17.07
N GLY A 222 -32.92 15.58 17.47
CA GLY A 222 -33.09 16.97 17.93
C GLY A 222 -33.46 17.09 19.42
N ARG A 223 -33.63 15.96 20.13
CA ARG A 223 -33.89 15.92 21.57
C ARG A 223 -32.98 14.92 22.28
N ARG A 224 -32.96 13.67 21.83
CA ARG A 224 -32.25 12.54 22.41
C ARG A 224 -31.06 12.18 21.55
N ILE A 225 -30.06 11.53 22.13
CA ILE A 225 -28.85 11.09 21.44
C ILE A 225 -28.78 9.56 21.47
N VAL A 226 -28.64 8.95 20.31
CA VAL A 226 -28.29 7.53 20.15
C VAL A 226 -26.81 7.40 19.84
N TYR A 227 -26.16 6.36 20.33
CA TYR A 227 -24.75 6.11 20.05
C TYR A 227 -24.40 4.65 20.29
N ARG A 228 -23.18 4.24 19.93
CA ARG A 228 -22.64 2.92 20.26
C ARG A 228 -21.43 3.00 21.18
N ALA A 229 -21.24 1.97 21.99
CA ALA A 229 -20.01 1.70 22.72
C ALA A 229 -19.74 0.18 22.68
N GLY A 230 -18.59 -0.22 22.14
CA GLY A 230 -18.32 -1.61 21.80
C GLY A 230 -19.32 -2.11 20.74
N ALA A 231 -20.01 -3.20 21.05
CA ALA A 231 -21.03 -3.81 20.17
C ALA A 231 -22.48 -3.48 20.57
N ASP A 232 -22.69 -2.59 21.55
CA ASP A 232 -24.01 -2.24 22.08
C ASP A 232 -24.44 -0.81 21.70
N LEU A 233 -25.75 -0.61 21.56
CA LEU A 233 -26.38 0.70 21.31
C LEU A 233 -26.95 1.28 22.61
N TYR A 234 -26.85 2.58 22.76
CA TYR A 234 -27.28 3.34 23.94
C TYR A 234 -28.13 4.54 23.53
N LEU A 235 -29.07 4.90 24.40
CA LEU A 235 -29.88 6.11 24.32
C LEU A 235 -29.55 7.02 25.51
N PHE A 236 -29.34 8.30 25.22
CA PHE A 236 -29.18 9.35 26.22
C PHE A 236 -30.24 10.43 26.00
N ASP A 237 -31.09 10.70 26.99
CA ASP A 237 -32.05 11.82 26.97
C ASP A 237 -31.53 12.95 27.89
N PRO A 238 -31.13 14.11 27.34
CA PRO A 238 -30.68 15.26 28.12
C PRO A 238 -31.73 15.87 29.06
N VAL A 239 -33.03 15.59 28.85
CA VAL A 239 -34.15 16.24 29.54
C VAL A 239 -34.70 15.36 30.67
N GLU A 240 -34.51 14.04 30.61
CA GLU A 240 -35.09 13.10 31.58
C GLU A 240 -34.23 12.96 32.86
N ASN A 241 -34.84 13.17 34.03
CA ASN A 241 -34.31 12.94 35.39
C ASN A 241 -33.08 13.74 35.86
N GLY A 242 -33.03 15.06 35.63
CA GLY A 242 -32.15 16.00 36.38
C GLY A 242 -30.63 15.81 36.25
N ALA A 243 -30.18 14.73 35.60
CA ALA A 243 -28.79 14.37 35.35
C ALA A 243 -28.62 13.49 34.08
N GLY A 244 -29.62 13.38 33.20
CA GLY A 244 -29.55 12.66 31.91
C GLY A 244 -29.14 11.19 32.05
N SER A 245 -30.10 10.27 32.23
CA SER A 245 -29.77 8.85 32.30
C SER A 245 -29.43 8.26 30.93
N THR A 246 -28.27 7.62 30.81
CA THR A 246 -27.92 6.73 29.69
C THR A 246 -28.57 5.36 29.89
N GLN A 247 -29.19 4.80 28.85
CA GLN A 247 -29.79 3.47 28.87
C GLN A 247 -29.26 2.62 27.71
N LYS A 248 -28.88 1.37 28.00
CA LYS A 248 -28.60 0.37 26.95
C LYS A 248 -29.91 -0.01 26.26
N ILE A 249 -29.89 -0.09 24.92
CA ILE A 249 -31.05 -0.47 24.12
C ILE A 249 -30.99 -1.98 23.91
N GLU A 250 -31.96 -2.69 24.49
CA GLU A 250 -32.09 -4.14 24.32
C GLU A 250 -32.69 -4.44 22.95
N ILE A 251 -31.94 -5.15 22.10
CA ILE A 251 -32.31 -5.42 20.71
C ILE A 251 -32.34 -6.92 20.48
N GLU A 252 -33.50 -7.40 20.07
CA GLU A 252 -33.66 -8.73 19.49
C GLU A 252 -33.64 -8.60 17.97
N TYR A 253 -32.76 -9.35 17.29
CA TYR A 253 -32.76 -9.37 15.82
C TYR A 253 -32.61 -10.80 15.33
N HIS A 254 -33.38 -11.15 14.31
CA HIS A 254 -33.38 -12.47 13.71
C HIS A 254 -32.68 -12.41 12.36
N SER A 255 -31.50 -13.02 12.26
CA SER A 255 -30.75 -13.11 11.01
C SER A 255 -30.21 -14.53 10.80
N PRO A 256 -30.21 -15.02 9.54
CA PRO A 256 -29.49 -16.24 9.20
C PRO A 256 -27.95 -16.08 9.31
N ARG A 257 -27.44 -14.86 9.50
CA ARG A 257 -26.00 -14.53 9.56
C ARG A 257 -25.21 -15.13 8.40
N ALA A 258 -25.72 -14.94 7.18
CA ALA A 258 -25.27 -15.69 5.99
C ALA A 258 -23.76 -15.62 5.74
N GLN A 259 -23.09 -14.50 6.04
CA GLN A 259 -21.65 -14.35 5.87
C GLN A 259 -20.80 -15.15 6.88
N ARG A 260 -21.39 -15.71 7.95
CA ARG A 260 -20.75 -16.69 8.84
C ARG A 260 -20.79 -18.12 8.28
N SER A 261 -21.52 -18.35 7.18
CA SER A 261 -21.66 -19.68 6.62
C SER A 261 -20.34 -20.16 6.05
N ARG A 262 -20.11 -21.48 6.16
CA ARG A 262 -19.01 -22.15 5.49
C ARG A 262 -19.00 -21.84 3.99
N LYS A 263 -17.83 -21.51 3.44
CA LYS A 263 -17.61 -21.30 2.01
C LYS A 263 -16.35 -22.00 1.51
N PHE A 264 -16.22 -22.10 0.19
CA PHE A 264 -14.99 -22.54 -0.48
C PHE A 264 -14.40 -21.37 -1.27
N ILE A 265 -13.07 -21.30 -1.31
CA ILE A 265 -12.33 -20.23 -1.99
C ILE A 265 -11.51 -20.77 -3.15
N LYS A 266 -11.11 -19.88 -4.06
CA LYS A 266 -10.21 -20.21 -5.18
C LYS A 266 -8.76 -20.28 -4.68
N PRO A 267 -8.10 -21.45 -4.72
CA PRO A 267 -6.78 -21.62 -4.14
C PRO A 267 -5.69 -20.73 -4.77
N ASP A 268 -5.78 -20.48 -6.08
CA ASP A 268 -4.82 -19.65 -6.82
C ASP A 268 -4.72 -18.20 -6.33
N SER A 269 -5.78 -17.69 -5.69
CA SER A 269 -5.84 -16.31 -5.20
C SER A 269 -5.22 -16.15 -3.80
N TYR A 270 -4.94 -17.25 -3.10
CA TYR A 270 -4.44 -17.27 -1.71
C TYR A 270 -3.24 -18.20 -1.53
N LEU A 271 -2.52 -18.52 -2.61
CA LEU A 271 -1.33 -19.36 -2.55
C LEU A 271 -0.16 -18.59 -1.90
N GLU A 272 0.29 -19.08 -0.75
CA GLU A 272 1.31 -18.45 0.10
C GLU A 272 2.70 -19.06 -0.10
N GLN A 273 2.78 -20.39 -0.23
CA GLN A 273 4.05 -21.10 -0.31
C GLN A 273 3.93 -22.44 -1.04
N LEU A 274 5.04 -22.88 -1.63
CA LEU A 274 5.23 -24.17 -2.29
C LEU A 274 6.46 -24.87 -1.69
N ALA A 275 6.36 -26.17 -1.42
CA ALA A 275 7.48 -27.01 -1.02
C ALA A 275 7.44 -28.34 -1.78
N LEU A 276 8.41 -28.57 -2.66
CA LEU A 276 8.53 -29.82 -3.41
C LEU A 276 8.96 -30.96 -2.51
N HIS A 277 8.36 -32.13 -2.72
CA HIS A 277 8.82 -33.37 -2.09
C HIS A 277 10.28 -33.69 -2.51
N PRO A 278 11.13 -34.25 -1.65
CA PRO A 278 12.53 -34.57 -1.98
C PRO A 278 12.68 -35.48 -3.19
N ALA A 279 11.72 -36.37 -3.44
CA ALA A 279 11.69 -37.24 -4.62
C ALA A 279 10.95 -36.65 -5.84
N GLY A 280 10.44 -35.41 -5.75
CA GLY A 280 9.84 -34.68 -6.88
C GLY A 280 8.47 -35.15 -7.36
N HIS A 281 7.81 -36.09 -6.67
CA HIS A 281 6.51 -36.64 -7.09
C HIS A 281 5.28 -35.88 -6.57
N SER A 282 5.41 -35.15 -5.46
CA SER A 282 4.35 -34.37 -4.81
C SER A 282 4.83 -33.00 -4.38
N THR A 283 3.89 -32.13 -4.06
CA THR A 283 4.12 -30.77 -3.60
C THR A 283 3.25 -30.52 -2.37
N ALA A 284 3.85 -29.92 -1.32
CA ALA A 284 3.11 -29.31 -0.22
C ALA A 284 2.86 -27.82 -0.54
N LEU A 285 1.67 -27.33 -0.22
CA LEU A 285 1.22 -25.98 -0.53
C LEU A 285 0.58 -25.36 0.71
N SER A 286 0.93 -24.11 0.99
CA SER A 286 0.21 -23.29 1.97
C SER A 286 -0.79 -22.39 1.23
N VAL A 287 -2.07 -22.50 1.54
CA VAL A 287 -3.15 -21.71 0.95
C VAL A 287 -4.07 -21.21 2.05
N ARG A 288 -4.22 -19.88 2.17
CA ARG A 288 -5.12 -19.24 3.15
C ARG A 288 -4.86 -19.71 4.59
N GLY A 289 -3.60 -19.71 5.00
CA GLY A 289 -3.16 -20.19 6.31
C GLY A 289 -3.37 -21.68 6.56
N LYS A 290 -3.59 -22.51 5.53
CA LYS A 290 -3.76 -23.96 5.65
C LYS A 290 -2.74 -24.70 4.80
N VAL A 291 -2.29 -25.86 5.27
CA VAL A 291 -1.27 -26.67 4.59
C VAL A 291 -1.92 -27.90 3.96
N PHE A 292 -1.59 -28.15 2.70
CA PHE A 292 -2.03 -29.31 1.93
C PHE A 292 -0.85 -30.01 1.26
N SER A 293 -0.99 -31.30 0.93
CA SER A 293 -0.11 -31.99 -0.02
C SER A 293 -0.92 -32.62 -1.14
N MET A 294 -0.31 -32.71 -2.32
CA MET A 294 -0.87 -33.44 -3.45
C MET A 294 0.23 -33.97 -4.37
N ALA A 295 -0.01 -35.12 -4.99
CA ALA A 295 0.83 -35.57 -6.11
C ALA A 295 0.73 -34.57 -7.27
N ASN A 296 1.83 -34.32 -7.98
CA ASN A 296 1.93 -33.18 -8.90
C ASN A 296 0.89 -33.19 -10.02
N TRP A 297 0.55 -34.36 -10.54
CA TRP A 297 -0.23 -34.49 -11.77
C TRP A 297 -1.71 -34.80 -11.52
N ASP A 298 -1.98 -35.81 -10.71
CA ASP A 298 -3.33 -36.32 -10.42
C ASP A 298 -3.35 -37.04 -9.07
N GLY A 299 -4.53 -37.41 -8.57
CA GLY A 299 -4.73 -38.06 -7.28
C GLY A 299 -5.29 -37.14 -6.20
N ALA A 300 -5.40 -37.70 -4.99
CA ALA A 300 -6.00 -37.06 -3.83
C ALA A 300 -5.18 -35.86 -3.32
N VAL A 301 -5.88 -34.97 -2.62
CA VAL A 301 -5.31 -33.84 -1.87
C VAL A 301 -5.54 -34.11 -0.40
N PHE A 302 -4.50 -33.93 0.41
CA PHE A 302 -4.56 -34.12 1.85
C PHE A 302 -4.35 -32.80 2.57
N GLN A 303 -5.09 -32.55 3.64
CA GLN A 303 -4.94 -31.37 4.50
C GLN A 303 -4.23 -31.77 5.80
N TYR A 304 -3.35 -30.91 6.29
CA TYR A 304 -2.62 -31.08 7.56
C TYR A 304 -3.13 -30.11 8.62
N GLY A 305 -3.00 -30.52 9.89
CA GLY A 305 -3.49 -29.76 11.04
C GLY A 305 -5.02 -29.72 11.16
N PRO A 306 -5.56 -28.91 12.09
CA PRO A 306 -6.99 -28.76 12.27
C PRO A 306 -7.69 -28.24 11.01
N ARG A 307 -8.96 -28.64 10.82
CA ARG A 307 -9.73 -28.25 9.63
C ARG A 307 -9.96 -26.73 9.55
N GLN A 308 -10.13 -26.07 10.69
CA GLN A 308 -10.49 -24.66 10.85
C GLN A 308 -9.80 -24.05 12.10
N GLY A 309 -9.79 -22.71 12.20
CA GLY A 309 -9.44 -21.99 13.44
C GLY A 309 -7.97 -21.96 13.83
N VAL A 310 -7.09 -22.48 12.97
CA VAL A 310 -5.64 -22.54 13.16
C VAL A 310 -4.97 -22.12 11.86
N ARG A 311 -3.88 -21.37 12.01
CA ARG A 311 -2.98 -21.02 10.92
C ARG A 311 -1.75 -21.91 10.93
N CYS A 312 -1.54 -22.56 9.79
CA CYS A 312 -0.36 -23.33 9.45
C CYS A 312 0.38 -22.65 8.29
N ARG A 313 1.71 -22.52 8.40
CA ARG A 313 2.58 -21.89 7.39
C ARG A 313 3.98 -22.50 7.43
N LEU A 314 4.83 -22.13 6.46
CA LEU A 314 6.24 -22.58 6.43
C LEU A 314 6.38 -24.11 6.43
N ALA A 315 5.53 -24.79 5.66
CA ALA A 315 5.55 -26.23 5.54
C ALA A 315 6.74 -26.70 4.68
N GLU A 316 7.53 -27.64 5.19
CA GLU A 316 8.69 -28.26 4.54
C GLU A 316 8.68 -29.77 4.78
N TRP A 317 9.11 -30.54 3.79
CA TRP A 317 9.27 -32.00 3.93
C TRP A 317 10.51 -32.33 4.77
N LEU A 318 10.44 -33.32 5.65
CA LEU A 318 11.60 -33.91 6.32
C LEU A 318 12.39 -34.82 5.38
N ASN A 319 13.65 -35.12 5.70
CA ASN A 319 14.56 -35.81 4.78
C ASN A 319 14.08 -37.22 4.39
N ASP A 320 13.37 -37.88 5.30
CA ASP A 320 12.76 -39.18 5.06
C ASP A 320 11.74 -39.22 3.92
N GLY A 321 11.19 -38.06 3.53
CA GLY A 321 10.09 -37.96 2.57
C GLY A 321 8.78 -38.60 3.05
N LYS A 322 8.64 -38.80 4.36
CA LYS A 322 7.45 -39.40 4.99
C LYS A 322 6.84 -38.47 6.04
N GLN A 323 7.53 -37.42 6.43
CA GLN A 323 7.04 -36.43 7.38
C GLN A 323 7.15 -35.00 6.84
N LEU A 324 6.31 -34.12 7.36
CA LEU A 324 6.25 -32.70 7.04
C LEU A 324 6.33 -31.90 8.35
N VAL A 325 7.23 -30.92 8.42
CA VAL A 325 7.27 -29.94 9.51
C VAL A 325 6.57 -28.65 9.07
N MET A 326 5.83 -28.02 9.98
CA MET A 326 5.19 -26.73 9.73
C MET A 326 5.09 -25.89 11.00
N VAL A 327 4.92 -24.57 10.83
CA VAL A 327 4.62 -23.64 11.92
C VAL A 327 3.11 -23.58 12.09
N SER A 328 2.62 -23.87 13.29
CA SER A 328 1.21 -23.89 13.69
C SER A 328 0.97 -22.89 14.81
N ASP A 329 -0.16 -22.17 14.81
CA ASP A 329 -0.58 -21.31 15.92
C ASP A 329 -1.67 -21.93 16.81
N ALA A 330 -1.85 -23.26 16.75
CA ALA A 330 -2.91 -23.98 17.45
C ALA A 330 -2.93 -23.78 18.98
N THR A 331 -1.79 -23.46 19.59
CA THR A 331 -1.68 -23.21 21.04
C THR A 331 -1.94 -21.74 21.41
N GLY A 332 -2.20 -20.88 20.42
CA GLY A 332 -2.25 -19.42 20.57
C GLY A 332 -0.89 -18.74 20.31
N GLU A 333 0.21 -19.47 20.44
CA GLU A 333 1.55 -19.06 20.03
C GLU A 333 2.07 -19.91 18.87
N GLU A 334 3.07 -19.43 18.13
CA GLU A 334 3.65 -20.21 17.03
C GLU A 334 4.55 -21.31 17.58
N VAL A 335 4.26 -22.55 17.20
CA VAL A 335 5.02 -23.75 17.54
C VAL A 335 5.30 -24.57 16.28
N LEU A 336 6.26 -25.49 16.35
CA LEU A 336 6.47 -26.46 15.28
C LEU A 336 5.59 -27.69 15.49
N GLU A 337 4.99 -28.17 14.41
CA GLU A 337 4.32 -29.46 14.36
C GLU A 337 4.92 -30.33 13.25
N ILE A 338 5.12 -31.60 13.56
CA ILE A 338 5.58 -32.63 12.62
C ILE A 338 4.41 -33.57 12.35
N HIS A 339 4.08 -33.75 11.07
CA HIS A 339 2.96 -34.56 10.61
C HIS A 339 3.48 -35.67 9.70
N THR A 340 3.03 -36.91 9.89
CA THR A 340 3.25 -37.97 8.89
C THR A 340 2.51 -37.62 7.58
N ASP A 341 3.09 -37.96 6.43
CA ASP A 341 2.44 -37.82 5.13
C ASP A 341 1.09 -38.52 5.14
N ALA A 342 0.04 -37.74 4.93
CA ALA A 342 -1.34 -38.21 4.96
C ALA A 342 -1.64 -39.21 3.82
N SER A 343 -0.75 -39.33 2.83
CA SER A 343 -0.83 -40.37 1.79
C SER A 343 -0.46 -41.78 2.27
N LEU A 344 0.25 -41.89 3.40
CA LEU A 344 0.62 -43.16 4.03
C LEU A 344 -0.58 -43.80 4.76
N PRO A 345 -0.52 -45.11 5.10
CA PRO A 345 -1.58 -45.79 5.83
C PRO A 345 -1.93 -45.07 7.15
N ALA A 346 -3.23 -44.98 7.46
CA ALA A 346 -3.72 -44.27 8.66
C ALA A 346 -3.14 -44.80 9.98
N THR A 347 -2.65 -46.04 10.00
CA THR A 347 -1.95 -46.64 11.15
C THR A 347 -0.60 -45.97 11.46
N GLU A 348 -0.03 -45.22 10.52
CA GLU A 348 1.25 -44.50 10.64
C GLU A 348 1.05 -43.00 10.91
N HIS A 349 -0.19 -42.50 10.88
CA HIS A 349 -0.47 -41.09 11.08
C HIS A 349 -0.17 -40.66 12.51
N SER A 350 0.76 -39.74 12.66
CA SER A 350 1.07 -39.08 13.92
C SER A 350 1.19 -37.58 13.72
N VAL A 351 0.92 -36.85 14.81
CA VAL A 351 1.19 -35.42 14.92
C VAL A 351 1.98 -35.21 16.20
N GLU A 352 3.20 -34.72 16.05
CA GLU A 352 4.06 -34.33 17.16
C GLU A 352 4.13 -32.81 17.22
N ARG A 353 3.90 -32.24 18.41
CA ARG A 353 4.00 -30.79 18.65
C ARG A 353 5.20 -30.51 19.53
N LEU A 354 6.09 -29.65 19.05
CA LEU A 354 7.30 -29.24 19.73
C LEU A 354 7.01 -28.00 20.58
N GLU A 355 6.62 -28.23 21.84
CA GLU A 355 6.33 -27.17 22.80
C GLU A 355 7.58 -26.72 23.58
N GLY A 356 7.54 -25.49 24.10
CA GLY A 356 8.60 -24.93 24.97
C GLY A 356 9.83 -24.38 24.24
N LEU A 357 9.85 -24.39 22.91
CA LEU A 357 10.94 -23.82 22.11
C LEU A 357 10.84 -22.30 21.97
N ASP A 358 11.90 -21.57 22.31
CA ASP A 358 11.97 -20.12 22.08
C ASP A 358 12.40 -19.79 20.64
N LEU A 359 11.47 -19.95 19.70
CA LEU A 359 11.71 -19.69 18.26
C LEU A 359 11.37 -18.25 17.88
N GLY A 360 10.42 -17.66 18.59
CA GLY A 360 9.73 -16.45 18.18
C GLY A 360 8.96 -16.67 16.89
N ARG A 361 8.53 -15.59 16.23
CA ARG A 361 7.89 -15.68 14.93
C ARG A 361 8.88 -16.07 13.83
N ALA A 362 8.73 -17.28 13.28
CA ALA A 362 9.56 -17.77 12.17
C ALA A 362 9.30 -16.96 10.88
N VAL A 363 10.31 -16.68 10.09
CA VAL A 363 10.19 -15.96 8.80
C VAL A 363 10.51 -16.91 7.64
N SER A 364 11.51 -17.77 7.82
CA SER A 364 11.78 -18.91 6.95
C SER A 364 12.22 -20.11 7.78
N LEU A 365 12.04 -21.30 7.22
CA LEU A 365 12.38 -22.59 7.82
C LEU A 365 13.02 -23.44 6.74
N HIS A 366 14.15 -24.08 7.04
CA HIS A 366 14.90 -24.90 6.07
C HIS A 366 15.39 -26.19 6.73
N VAL A 367 14.96 -27.33 6.21
CA VAL A 367 15.30 -28.66 6.73
C VAL A 367 16.63 -29.15 6.14
N SER A 368 17.45 -29.81 6.95
CA SER A 368 18.71 -30.44 6.52
C SER A 368 18.47 -31.49 5.42
N PRO A 369 19.39 -31.65 4.46
CA PRO A 369 19.30 -32.68 3.43
C PRO A 369 19.68 -34.08 3.91
N ILE A 370 20.21 -34.24 5.13
CA ILE A 370 20.71 -35.53 5.64
C ILE A 370 20.01 -35.93 6.95
N ASP A 371 19.95 -35.03 7.92
CA ASP A 371 19.45 -35.32 9.27
C ASP A 371 18.07 -34.70 9.52
N ASP A 372 17.36 -35.18 10.54
CA ASP A 372 16.06 -34.64 10.99
C ASP A 372 16.26 -33.38 11.87
N VAL A 373 16.94 -32.40 11.31
CA VAL A 373 17.27 -31.12 11.93
C VAL A 373 16.93 -29.99 10.97
N LEU A 374 16.67 -28.80 11.50
CA LEU A 374 16.33 -27.65 10.66
C LEU A 374 16.94 -26.36 11.20
N VAL A 375 16.91 -25.31 10.36
CA VAL A 375 17.25 -23.95 10.75
C VAL A 375 16.10 -23.00 10.47
N ILE A 376 15.90 -22.04 11.37
CA ILE A 376 14.87 -21.00 11.31
C ILE A 376 15.54 -19.64 11.30
N ALA A 377 15.15 -18.78 10.36
CA ALA A 377 15.33 -17.34 10.51
C ALA A 377 14.06 -16.74 11.09
N ASN A 378 14.16 -15.89 12.12
CA ASN A 378 12.99 -15.34 12.80
C ASN A 378 12.90 -13.80 12.71
N HIS A 379 11.84 -13.25 13.28
CA HIS A 379 11.63 -11.80 13.37
C HIS A 379 12.66 -11.05 14.24
N ARG A 380 13.33 -11.74 15.17
CA ARG A 380 14.36 -11.19 16.08
C ARG A 380 15.76 -11.11 15.45
N LEU A 381 15.85 -11.30 14.14
CA LEU A 381 17.09 -11.27 13.35
C LEU A 381 18.07 -12.41 13.67
N GLU A 382 17.54 -13.53 14.14
CA GLU A 382 18.29 -14.70 14.60
C GLU A 382 18.24 -15.84 13.58
N LEU A 383 19.29 -16.66 13.57
CA LEU A 383 19.36 -17.96 12.92
C LEU A 383 19.43 -19.02 14.02
N ILE A 384 18.40 -19.86 14.10
CA ILE A 384 18.21 -20.85 15.16
C ILE A 384 18.28 -22.24 14.56
N TYR A 385 19.15 -23.09 15.09
CA TYR A 385 19.15 -24.53 14.84
C TYR A 385 18.12 -25.21 15.75
N VAL A 386 17.39 -26.16 15.19
CA VAL A 386 16.41 -26.98 15.91
C VAL A 386 16.71 -28.45 15.65
N ASN A 387 16.92 -29.21 16.73
CA ASN A 387 16.98 -30.66 16.68
C ASN A 387 15.58 -31.22 16.95
N LEU A 388 15.00 -31.89 15.97
CA LEU A 388 13.63 -32.38 16.06
C LEU A 388 13.52 -33.63 16.96
N ALA A 389 14.60 -34.41 17.10
CA ALA A 389 14.57 -35.68 17.83
C ALA A 389 14.59 -35.51 19.35
N ASP A 390 15.26 -34.47 19.86
CA ASP A 390 15.36 -34.19 21.31
C ASP A 390 14.60 -32.93 21.74
N ASN A 391 13.92 -32.25 20.81
CA ASN A 391 13.19 -31.01 21.02
C ASN A 391 14.06 -29.92 21.68
N THR A 392 15.25 -29.67 21.12
CA THR A 392 16.17 -28.62 21.58
C THR A 392 16.49 -27.58 20.51
N THR A 393 16.93 -26.40 20.96
CA THR A 393 17.32 -25.30 20.08
C THR A 393 18.69 -24.75 20.42
N LYS A 394 19.38 -24.22 19.41
CA LYS A 394 20.68 -23.53 19.56
C LYS A 394 20.68 -22.29 18.68
N LEU A 395 20.94 -21.12 19.27
CA LEU A 395 21.20 -19.91 18.49
C LEU A 395 22.53 -20.07 17.74
N LEU A 396 22.50 -20.01 16.41
CA LEU A 396 23.69 -20.11 15.57
C LEU A 396 24.30 -18.73 15.26
N ASP A 397 23.46 -17.74 14.93
CA ASP A 397 23.92 -16.39 14.63
C ASP A 397 22.80 -15.36 14.83
N LYS A 398 23.18 -14.09 15.00
CA LYS A 398 22.25 -12.97 15.17
C LYS A 398 22.79 -11.69 14.52
N SER A 399 22.03 -11.13 13.59
CA SER A 399 22.35 -9.82 13.01
C SER A 399 21.79 -8.69 13.87
N ARG A 400 22.49 -7.55 13.85
CA ARG A 400 22.02 -6.30 14.47
C ARG A 400 21.26 -5.40 13.50
N TYR A 401 21.32 -5.66 12.20
CA TYR A 401 20.93 -4.69 11.17
C TYR A 401 19.81 -5.15 10.25
N GLY A 402 19.57 -6.46 10.15
CA GLY A 402 18.47 -6.99 9.35
C GLY A 402 18.39 -8.50 9.40
N ARG A 403 17.30 -9.04 8.83
CA ARG A 403 17.00 -10.48 8.91
C ARG A 403 18.05 -11.30 8.17
N ILE A 404 18.39 -12.45 8.74
CA ILE A 404 19.15 -13.48 8.06
C ILE A 404 18.25 -14.12 7.00
N ALA A 405 18.73 -14.22 5.76
CA ALA A 405 17.92 -14.64 4.61
C ALA A 405 18.76 -15.38 3.56
N GLY A 406 18.06 -16.04 2.61
CA GLY A 406 18.69 -16.81 1.53
C GLY A 406 19.47 -18.01 2.06
N ILE A 407 18.88 -18.76 2.99
CA ILE A 407 19.55 -19.88 3.64
C ILE A 407 19.64 -21.06 2.68
N ASP A 408 20.80 -21.71 2.62
CA ASP A 408 21.01 -22.94 1.85
C ASP A 408 21.91 -23.91 2.64
N TRP A 409 21.54 -25.19 2.64
CA TRP A 409 22.31 -26.24 3.29
C TRP A 409 23.37 -26.80 2.34
N SER A 410 24.53 -27.17 2.87
CA SER A 410 25.49 -27.96 2.11
C SER A 410 24.93 -29.35 1.80
N PRO A 411 25.34 -30.00 0.69
CA PRO A 411 24.83 -31.32 0.31
C PRO A 411 25.04 -32.41 1.36
N ASP A 412 26.04 -32.27 2.23
CA ASP A 412 26.34 -33.20 3.33
C ASP A 412 25.67 -32.83 4.66
N GLY A 413 24.86 -31.75 4.70
CA GLY A 413 24.14 -31.30 5.89
C GLY A 413 24.99 -30.70 7.01
N LYS A 414 26.31 -30.52 6.81
CA LYS A 414 27.21 -30.04 7.88
C LYS A 414 27.34 -28.52 7.96
N TRP A 415 27.04 -27.82 6.87
CA TRP A 415 27.19 -26.38 6.74
C TRP A 415 25.89 -25.71 6.30
N VAL A 416 25.71 -24.47 6.74
CA VAL A 416 24.63 -23.59 6.28
C VAL A 416 25.23 -22.30 5.77
N ALA A 417 24.88 -21.92 4.54
CA ALA A 417 25.22 -20.64 3.94
C ALA A 417 24.04 -19.67 4.04
N TYR A 418 24.30 -18.40 4.35
CA TYR A 418 23.26 -17.38 4.45
C TYR A 418 23.80 -15.97 4.23
N GLY A 419 22.91 -15.06 3.81
CA GLY A 419 23.19 -13.63 3.80
C GLY A 419 23.09 -13.04 5.21
N PHE A 420 24.13 -12.33 5.64
CA PHE A 420 24.25 -11.71 6.95
C PHE A 420 24.44 -10.19 6.81
N ARG A 421 23.49 -9.42 7.34
CA ARG A 421 23.57 -7.94 7.36
C ARG A 421 24.63 -7.50 8.38
N THR A 422 25.68 -6.86 7.87
CA THR A 422 26.81 -6.31 8.66
C THR A 422 26.65 -4.82 8.94
N SER A 423 25.77 -4.14 8.19
CA SER A 423 25.27 -2.79 8.44
C SER A 423 23.89 -2.63 7.79
N HIS A 424 23.29 -1.44 7.88
CA HIS A 424 22.08 -1.12 7.10
C HIS A 424 22.32 -1.11 5.58
N HIS A 425 23.57 -0.99 5.11
CA HIS A 425 23.92 -0.86 3.70
C HIS A 425 24.70 -2.05 3.12
N THR A 426 25.19 -2.96 3.95
CA THR A 426 26.05 -4.08 3.52
C THR A 426 25.50 -5.42 3.98
N CYS A 427 25.74 -6.44 3.18
CA CYS A 427 25.37 -7.82 3.45
C CYS A 427 26.49 -8.72 2.92
N ALA A 428 26.93 -9.69 3.71
CA ALA A 428 27.95 -10.64 3.29
C ALA A 428 27.46 -12.07 3.48
N ILE A 429 28.07 -13.01 2.77
CA ILE A 429 27.75 -14.42 2.92
C ILE A 429 28.57 -14.98 4.07
N LYS A 430 27.90 -15.66 5.01
CA LYS A 430 28.53 -16.46 6.06
C LYS A 430 28.25 -17.94 5.85
N LEU A 431 29.21 -18.76 6.25
CA LEU A 431 29.03 -20.18 6.48
C LEU A 431 28.96 -20.42 7.99
N CYS A 432 28.03 -21.28 8.42
CA CYS A 432 27.98 -21.83 9.77
C CYS A 432 28.22 -23.33 9.71
N GLN A 433 29.18 -23.84 10.47
CA GLN A 433 29.29 -25.27 10.73
C GLN A 433 28.26 -25.63 11.82
N VAL A 434 27.32 -26.50 11.53
CA VAL A 434 26.10 -26.64 12.36
C VAL A 434 26.39 -27.29 13.71
N GLU A 435 27.22 -28.32 13.72
CA GLU A 435 27.60 -29.05 14.93
C GLU A 435 28.29 -28.13 15.96
N THR A 436 29.32 -27.41 15.53
CA THR A 436 30.09 -26.50 16.42
C THR A 436 29.35 -25.18 16.65
N GLY A 437 28.60 -24.69 15.67
CA GLY A 437 28.03 -23.34 15.64
C GLY A 437 29.03 -22.26 15.24
N GLU A 438 30.23 -22.65 14.78
CA GLU A 438 31.24 -21.69 14.33
C GLU A 438 30.83 -21.05 13.00
N THR A 439 30.98 -19.74 12.90
CA THR A 439 30.60 -18.98 11.71
C THR A 439 31.79 -18.25 11.10
N THR A 440 31.87 -18.23 9.76
CA THR A 440 32.95 -17.59 9.00
C THR A 440 32.39 -16.80 7.83
N PHE A 441 32.87 -15.57 7.63
CA PHE A 441 32.56 -14.78 6.44
C PHE A 441 33.30 -15.34 5.22
N VAL A 442 32.55 -15.71 4.18
CA VAL A 442 33.11 -16.18 2.90
C VAL A 442 33.09 -15.12 1.81
N THR A 443 32.45 -13.98 2.08
CA THR A 443 32.65 -12.75 1.31
C THR A 443 33.02 -11.57 2.24
N PRO A 444 33.66 -10.50 1.72
CA PRO A 444 34.08 -9.37 2.55
C PRO A 444 32.89 -8.68 3.26
N PRO A 445 32.92 -8.52 4.59
CA PRO A 445 31.77 -8.06 5.36
C PRO A 445 31.36 -6.61 5.13
N ASN A 446 32.26 -5.73 4.69
CA ASN A 446 32.04 -4.27 4.76
C ASN A 446 31.98 -3.58 3.39
N ASN A 447 31.90 -4.34 2.29
CA ASN A 447 32.14 -3.79 0.96
C ASN A 447 30.88 -3.78 0.08
N PHE A 448 30.07 -4.83 0.15
CA PHE A 448 29.06 -5.12 -0.87
C PHE A 448 27.73 -5.57 -0.25
N LEU A 449 26.74 -5.72 -1.13
CA LEU A 449 25.48 -6.41 -0.85
C LEU A 449 25.51 -7.78 -1.52
N ASP A 450 26.04 -8.77 -0.80
CA ASP A 450 26.05 -10.18 -1.20
C ASP A 450 24.88 -10.93 -0.54
N PHE A 451 24.09 -11.67 -1.32
CA PHE A 451 22.90 -12.36 -0.83
C PHE A 451 22.50 -13.56 -1.71
N GLY A 452 21.54 -14.34 -1.22
CA GLY A 452 20.98 -15.50 -1.93
C GLY A 452 22.02 -16.58 -2.25
N PRO A 453 22.82 -17.06 -1.27
CA PRO A 453 23.77 -18.13 -1.52
C PRO A 453 23.06 -19.44 -1.93
N SER A 454 23.72 -20.24 -2.76
CA SER A 454 23.30 -21.59 -3.11
C SER A 454 24.50 -22.50 -3.34
N PHE A 455 24.54 -23.64 -2.66
CA PHE A 455 25.56 -24.65 -2.86
C PHE A 455 25.40 -25.35 -4.21
N ASP A 456 26.53 -25.68 -4.82
CA ASP A 456 26.61 -26.64 -5.90
C ASP A 456 26.28 -28.06 -5.39
N PRO A 457 25.42 -28.84 -6.08
CA PRO A 457 25.12 -30.22 -5.68
C PRO A 457 26.35 -31.13 -5.62
N GLY A 458 27.39 -30.81 -6.41
CA GLY A 458 28.67 -31.53 -6.41
C GLY A 458 29.67 -31.06 -5.35
N GLY A 459 29.30 -30.07 -4.51
CA GLY A 459 30.13 -29.58 -3.42
C GLY A 459 31.36 -28.76 -3.84
N LYS A 460 31.39 -28.26 -5.08
CA LYS A 460 32.55 -27.53 -5.63
C LYS A 460 32.48 -26.02 -5.41
N TYR A 461 31.27 -25.47 -5.51
CA TYR A 461 31.05 -24.03 -5.57
C TYR A 461 29.94 -23.58 -4.61
N LEU A 462 30.00 -22.31 -4.25
CA LEU A 462 28.91 -21.56 -3.64
C LEU A 462 28.55 -20.40 -4.58
N TYR A 463 27.33 -20.43 -5.12
CA TYR A 463 26.80 -19.37 -5.97
C TYR A 463 26.13 -18.29 -5.11
N PHE A 464 26.13 -17.03 -5.54
CA PHE A 464 25.40 -15.94 -4.86
C PHE A 464 25.18 -14.76 -5.82
N ILE A 465 24.31 -13.82 -5.43
CA ILE A 465 24.15 -12.54 -6.12
C ILE A 465 24.89 -11.46 -5.36
N SER A 466 25.52 -10.52 -6.07
CA SER A 466 26.19 -9.37 -5.45
C SER A 466 25.91 -8.07 -6.20
N TYR A 467 25.63 -6.99 -5.46
CA TYR A 467 25.80 -5.63 -5.96
C TYR A 467 27.24 -5.19 -5.74
N ARG A 468 28.07 -5.32 -6.78
CA ARG A 468 29.48 -4.90 -6.78
C ARG A 468 29.97 -4.34 -8.11
N GLU A 469 29.06 -4.13 -9.05
CA GLU A 469 29.36 -3.45 -10.32
C GLU A 469 28.97 -1.97 -10.17
N PHE A 470 29.91 -1.07 -10.45
CA PHE A 470 29.73 0.38 -10.32
C PHE A 470 29.81 1.06 -11.69
N ASP A 471 28.94 0.63 -12.61
CA ASP A 471 28.75 1.28 -13.92
C ASP A 471 27.54 2.23 -13.87
N PRO A 472 27.75 3.56 -13.73
CA PRO A 472 26.65 4.51 -13.53
C PRO A 472 25.93 4.84 -14.85
N VAL A 473 24.65 5.19 -14.73
CA VAL A 473 23.79 5.65 -15.83
C VAL A 473 23.35 7.09 -15.58
N TYR A 474 23.45 7.95 -16.59
CA TYR A 474 22.94 9.31 -16.54
C TYR A 474 21.42 9.36 -16.47
N ASP A 475 20.91 10.12 -15.50
CA ASP A 475 19.51 10.54 -15.50
C ASP A 475 19.25 11.44 -16.72
N ARG A 476 18.06 11.28 -17.32
CA ARG A 476 17.69 11.96 -18.57
C ARG A 476 16.92 13.26 -18.37
N LEU A 477 16.42 13.51 -17.17
CA LEU A 477 15.64 14.70 -16.82
C LEU A 477 16.47 15.74 -16.09
N TYR A 478 17.41 15.31 -15.24
CA TYR A 478 18.27 16.23 -14.50
C TYR A 478 19.69 15.66 -14.36
N PHE A 479 20.65 16.53 -14.02
CA PHE A 479 22.04 16.10 -13.87
C PHE A 479 22.21 15.23 -12.62
N ASP A 480 22.30 13.92 -12.84
CA ASP A 480 22.56 12.89 -11.83
C ASP A 480 23.10 11.60 -12.44
N LEU A 481 23.68 10.74 -11.61
CA LEU A 481 24.17 9.41 -11.95
C LEU A 481 23.62 8.37 -10.96
N ASN A 482 23.12 7.24 -11.47
CA ASN A 482 22.58 6.15 -10.65
C ASN A 482 23.09 4.77 -11.11
N PHE A 483 22.91 3.74 -10.27
CA PHE A 483 23.35 2.35 -10.54
C PHE A 483 22.16 1.38 -10.60
N PRO A 484 21.31 1.44 -11.65
CA PRO A 484 20.06 0.69 -11.69
C PRO A 484 20.25 -0.79 -12.10
N ARG A 485 21.45 -1.17 -12.55
CA ARG A 485 21.85 -2.54 -12.90
C ARG A 485 22.65 -3.14 -11.74
N GLY A 486 23.89 -2.72 -11.56
CA GLY A 486 24.70 -2.89 -10.33
C GLY A 486 25.03 -4.32 -9.87
N SER A 487 24.35 -5.36 -10.40
CA SER A 487 24.45 -6.73 -9.91
C SER A 487 24.73 -7.77 -11.00
N ARG A 488 25.34 -8.89 -10.57
CA ARG A 488 25.57 -10.12 -11.34
C ARG A 488 25.45 -11.34 -10.40
N PRO A 489 25.23 -12.55 -10.96
CA PRO A 489 25.56 -13.78 -10.27
C PRO A 489 27.09 -13.97 -10.19
N TYR A 490 27.55 -14.53 -9.07
CA TYR A 490 28.94 -14.87 -8.78
C TYR A 490 29.03 -16.31 -8.29
N LEU A 491 30.21 -16.91 -8.44
CA LEU A 491 30.58 -18.16 -7.79
C LEU A 491 31.82 -17.98 -6.93
N LEU A 492 31.87 -18.74 -5.86
CA LEU A 492 33.02 -18.92 -4.99
C LEU A 492 33.47 -20.39 -5.05
N THR A 493 34.76 -20.67 -5.20
CA THR A 493 35.25 -22.05 -5.09
C THR A 493 35.42 -22.46 -3.62
N LEU A 494 34.92 -23.63 -3.25
CA LEU A 494 34.98 -24.13 -1.87
C LEU A 494 36.34 -24.77 -1.55
N GLN A 495 37.00 -25.35 -2.55
CA GLN A 495 38.37 -25.85 -2.46
C GLN A 495 39.36 -24.90 -3.15
N HIS A 496 40.60 -24.86 -2.66
CA HIS A 496 41.62 -23.94 -3.15
C HIS A 496 42.21 -24.31 -4.52
N ASP A 497 42.14 -25.58 -4.92
CA ASP A 497 42.75 -26.14 -6.12
C ASP A 497 41.79 -26.24 -7.32
N LEU A 498 40.52 -25.84 -7.14
CA LEU A 498 39.56 -25.83 -8.23
C LEU A 498 39.86 -24.74 -9.27
N PRO A 499 39.87 -25.08 -10.58
CA PRO A 499 39.98 -24.08 -11.63
C PRO A 499 38.69 -23.26 -11.73
N ASN A 500 38.80 -22.03 -12.25
CA ASN A 500 37.65 -21.22 -12.59
C ASN A 500 36.85 -21.89 -13.72
N PRO A 501 35.56 -22.24 -13.53
CA PRO A 501 34.77 -22.95 -14.54
C PRO A 501 34.50 -22.13 -15.82
N PHE A 502 34.74 -20.82 -15.79
CA PHE A 502 34.61 -19.95 -16.97
C PHE A 502 35.86 -19.89 -17.85
N MET A 503 36.97 -20.51 -17.43
CA MET A 503 38.20 -20.54 -18.22
C MET A 503 38.26 -21.80 -19.08
N THR A 504 38.36 -21.65 -20.40
CA THR A 504 38.64 -22.77 -21.31
C THR A 504 40.13 -23.13 -21.23
N MET A 505 40.46 -24.31 -20.72
CA MET A 505 41.83 -24.83 -20.76
C MET A 505 42.21 -25.21 -22.21
N PRO A 506 43.38 -24.78 -22.74
CA PRO A 506 43.85 -25.22 -24.04
C PRO A 506 44.00 -26.75 -24.10
N PRO A 507 43.66 -27.42 -25.21
CA PRO A 507 43.67 -28.89 -25.32
C PRO A 507 45.01 -29.57 -24.94
N ASN A 508 46.13 -28.84 -25.04
CA ASN A 508 47.48 -29.39 -24.85
C ASN A 508 48.04 -29.26 -23.42
N LEU A 509 47.25 -28.81 -22.44
CA LEU A 509 47.65 -28.72 -21.02
C LEU A 509 47.05 -29.85 -20.14
N HIS A 510 46.53 -30.91 -20.76
CA HIS A 510 46.06 -32.11 -20.07
C HIS A 510 47.26 -32.98 -19.64
N ASN A 511 47.84 -32.71 -18.47
CA ASN A 511 48.75 -33.66 -17.82
C ASN A 511 47.95 -34.67 -17.01
N GLY A 512 47.85 -35.91 -17.52
CA GLY A 512 47.64 -37.11 -16.70
C GLY A 512 46.36 -37.92 -16.94
N ASN A 513 46.44 -38.81 -17.95
CA ASN A 513 45.70 -40.07 -18.10
C ASN A 513 44.27 -40.10 -18.70
N LYS A 514 44.32 -40.44 -20.01
CA LYS A 514 43.47 -41.37 -20.78
C LYS A 514 42.19 -40.82 -21.43
N SER A 515 42.41 -40.36 -22.66
CA SER A 515 41.76 -40.81 -23.91
C SER A 515 40.71 -41.92 -23.79
N GLU A 516 39.50 -41.64 -24.30
CA GLU A 516 38.98 -42.41 -25.44
C GLU A 516 37.96 -41.60 -26.24
N GLU A 517 38.21 -41.56 -27.55
CA GLU A 517 37.54 -40.77 -28.57
C GLU A 517 36.12 -41.25 -28.90
N ARG A 518 35.31 -40.27 -29.25
CA ARG A 518 33.95 -40.38 -29.76
C ARG A 518 34.02 -40.50 -31.29
N ALA A 519 33.78 -41.69 -31.84
CA ALA A 519 33.45 -41.86 -33.26
C ALA A 519 32.25 -42.81 -33.40
N LYS A 520 31.11 -42.27 -33.86
CA LYS A 520 29.92 -43.02 -34.32
C LYS A 520 29.67 -42.68 -35.78
N ASN A 521 29.48 -43.69 -36.61
CA ASN A 521 28.53 -43.72 -37.75
C ASN A 521 28.18 -45.20 -38.06
N GLY A 522 26.89 -45.54 -38.14
CA GLY A 522 26.27 -46.91 -38.11
C GLY A 522 26.29 -47.72 -39.43
N PRO A 523 25.30 -48.61 -39.76
CA PRO A 523 24.09 -49.05 -39.05
C PRO A 523 23.72 -50.60 -39.09
N GLU A 524 22.62 -50.97 -38.39
CA GLU A 524 21.70 -52.15 -38.48
C GLU A 524 22.05 -53.59 -37.94
N LYS A 525 20.97 -54.26 -37.45
CA LYS A 525 20.72 -55.47 -36.58
C LYS A 525 21.03 -56.88 -37.22
N PRO A 526 20.79 -58.09 -36.61
CA PRO A 526 20.13 -58.48 -35.32
C PRO A 526 20.76 -59.65 -34.45
N GLU A 527 20.19 -59.82 -33.24
CA GLU A 527 19.94 -61.04 -32.42
C GLU A 527 21.02 -61.85 -31.65
N ALA A 528 20.72 -61.99 -30.35
CA ALA A 528 20.76 -63.18 -29.47
C ALA A 528 21.97 -63.51 -28.55
N GLN A 529 21.58 -63.73 -27.28
CA GLN A 529 22.13 -64.59 -26.20
C GLN A 529 23.25 -64.09 -25.27
N ALA A 530 22.79 -63.75 -24.06
CA ALA A 530 23.30 -64.10 -22.73
C ALA A 530 24.66 -64.79 -22.59
N GLU A 531 25.54 -64.20 -21.78
CA GLU A 531 26.04 -64.85 -20.56
C GLU A 531 26.71 -63.84 -19.60
N SER A 532 26.53 -64.15 -18.33
CA SER A 532 26.92 -63.50 -17.09
C SER A 532 28.41 -63.16 -16.95
N LYS A 533 28.72 -62.04 -16.26
CA LYS A 533 29.89 -61.96 -15.35
C LYS A 533 29.74 -60.84 -14.32
N GLU A 534 29.45 -61.31 -13.10
CA GLU A 534 29.87 -60.84 -11.77
C GLU A 534 30.16 -59.36 -11.52
N GLU A 535 29.31 -58.81 -10.66
CA GLU A 535 29.54 -57.64 -9.82
C GLU A 535 30.86 -57.73 -9.05
N SER A 536 31.78 -56.82 -9.34
CA SER A 536 32.75 -56.37 -8.35
C SER A 536 32.23 -55.07 -7.74
N LYS A 537 31.76 -55.18 -6.50
CA LYS A 537 31.47 -54.05 -5.61
C LYS A 537 32.74 -53.22 -5.42
N ASP A 538 32.86 -52.13 -6.16
CA ASP A 538 33.75 -51.04 -5.75
C ASP A 538 32.98 -50.11 -4.81
N LYS A 539 33.37 -50.13 -3.54
CA LYS A 539 32.87 -49.26 -2.49
C LYS A 539 33.35 -47.83 -2.79
N ASN A 540 32.54 -47.05 -3.50
CA ASN A 540 32.69 -45.60 -3.51
C ASN A 540 32.27 -45.06 -2.13
N GLY A 541 33.24 -44.94 -1.23
CA GLY A 541 33.09 -44.13 -0.03
C GLY A 541 32.74 -42.70 -0.44
N GLU A 542 31.70 -42.16 0.17
CA GLU A 542 31.25 -40.77 0.01
C GLU A 542 32.45 -39.82 0.11
N LYS A 543 32.79 -39.12 -0.98
CA LYS A 543 33.70 -37.97 -0.88
C LYS A 543 32.95 -36.90 -0.11
N LEU A 544 33.30 -36.74 1.17
CA LEU A 544 32.89 -35.63 2.03
C LEU A 544 33.13 -34.29 1.33
N LEU A 545 32.22 -33.34 1.52
CA LEU A 545 32.42 -31.95 1.12
C LEU A 545 33.66 -31.39 1.84
N GLN A 546 34.63 -30.88 1.08
CA GLN A 546 35.79 -30.17 1.62
C GLN A 546 35.60 -28.66 1.45
N ILE A 547 35.76 -27.88 2.51
CA ILE A 547 35.76 -26.41 2.44
C ILE A 547 37.08 -25.90 3.02
N ASP A 548 37.93 -25.33 2.17
CA ASP A 548 39.19 -24.71 2.60
C ASP A 548 38.91 -23.25 2.95
N LEU A 549 38.83 -22.89 4.23
CA LEU A 549 38.48 -21.53 4.66
C LEU A 549 39.61 -20.51 4.43
N ASP A 550 40.86 -20.96 4.38
CA ASP A 550 42.01 -20.09 4.14
C ASP A 550 41.93 -19.43 2.76
N GLY A 551 41.93 -18.09 2.75
CA GLY A 551 41.85 -17.29 1.52
C GLY A 551 40.49 -17.36 0.79
N ILE A 552 39.45 -17.96 1.39
CA ILE A 552 38.17 -18.22 0.72
C ILE A 552 37.53 -16.98 0.09
N GLN A 553 37.66 -15.81 0.73
CA GLN A 553 37.10 -14.54 0.25
C GLN A 553 37.73 -14.04 -1.06
N GLN A 554 38.92 -14.54 -1.43
CA GLN A 554 39.63 -14.17 -2.65
C GLN A 554 39.24 -15.04 -3.86
N ARG A 555 38.49 -16.13 -3.63
CA ARG A 555 38.17 -17.15 -4.66
C ARG A 555 36.83 -16.91 -5.35
N VAL A 556 36.46 -15.65 -5.55
CA VAL A 556 35.20 -15.23 -6.16
C VAL A 556 35.40 -14.91 -7.64
N SER A 557 34.52 -15.42 -8.51
CA SER A 557 34.45 -15.08 -9.94
C SER A 557 33.05 -14.65 -10.35
N ALA A 558 32.96 -13.60 -11.18
CA ALA A 558 31.71 -13.19 -11.81
C ALA A 558 31.30 -14.19 -12.90
N PHE A 559 29.99 -14.42 -13.06
CA PHE A 559 29.48 -15.10 -14.25
C PHE A 559 29.70 -14.23 -15.49
N PRO A 560 30.00 -14.81 -16.66
CA PRO A 560 30.17 -14.08 -17.91
C PRO A 560 28.81 -13.68 -18.52
N VAL A 561 28.04 -12.89 -17.77
CA VAL A 561 26.75 -12.34 -18.15
C VAL A 561 26.76 -10.82 -17.99
N ALA A 562 25.90 -10.13 -18.73
CA ALA A 562 25.75 -8.68 -18.59
C ALA A 562 25.35 -8.32 -17.15
N GLU A 563 25.72 -7.11 -16.72
CA GLU A 563 25.15 -6.58 -15.47
C GLU A 563 23.65 -6.33 -15.64
N GLY A 564 22.90 -6.51 -14.55
CA GLY A 564 21.45 -6.41 -14.57
C GLY A 564 20.88 -6.46 -13.17
N LEU A 565 19.56 -6.62 -13.06
CA LEU A 565 18.88 -6.76 -11.78
C LEU A 565 18.58 -8.24 -11.53
N TYR A 566 19.36 -8.85 -10.62
CA TYR A 566 19.23 -10.26 -10.24
C TYR A 566 18.79 -10.39 -8.78
N HIS A 567 17.96 -11.40 -8.47
CA HIS A 567 17.41 -11.56 -7.11
C HIS A 567 17.64 -12.94 -6.47
N GLN A 568 17.84 -13.99 -7.26
CA GLN A 568 18.01 -15.36 -6.75
C GLN A 568 18.89 -16.17 -7.71
N VAL A 569 19.65 -17.11 -7.15
CA VAL A 569 20.48 -18.07 -7.87
C VAL A 569 20.35 -19.45 -7.23
N LYS A 570 20.29 -20.52 -8.03
CA LYS A 570 20.27 -21.91 -7.55
C LYS A 570 21.12 -22.81 -8.45
N GLY A 571 22.03 -23.56 -7.85
CA GLY A 571 22.85 -24.55 -8.56
C GLY A 571 22.07 -25.83 -8.84
N VAL A 572 22.26 -26.44 -10.00
CA VAL A 572 21.82 -27.81 -10.31
C VAL A 572 22.96 -28.52 -11.03
N LYS A 573 22.81 -29.81 -11.37
CA LYS A 573 23.86 -30.54 -12.07
C LYS A 573 24.25 -29.82 -13.38
N ASP A 574 25.53 -29.45 -13.48
CA ASP A 574 26.18 -28.79 -14.63
C ASP A 574 25.63 -27.41 -15.04
N LYS A 575 24.59 -26.90 -14.37
CA LYS A 575 23.90 -25.64 -14.71
C LYS A 575 23.55 -24.81 -13.48
N VAL A 576 23.42 -23.50 -13.66
CA VAL A 576 23.05 -22.57 -12.59
C VAL A 576 21.89 -21.70 -13.03
N TYR A 577 20.77 -21.78 -12.33
CA TYR A 577 19.59 -20.95 -12.54
C TYR A 577 19.75 -19.59 -11.86
N PHE A 578 19.26 -18.53 -12.48
CA PHE A 578 19.13 -17.22 -11.86
C PHE A 578 17.97 -16.41 -12.42
N THR A 579 17.46 -15.48 -11.63
CA THR A 579 16.36 -14.60 -12.01
C THR A 579 16.87 -13.25 -12.49
N SER A 580 16.32 -12.75 -13.60
CA SER A 580 16.61 -11.42 -14.12
C SER A 580 15.33 -10.58 -14.21
N PHE A 581 15.43 -9.27 -13.94
CA PHE A 581 14.28 -8.36 -13.93
C PHE A 581 14.56 -7.10 -14.77
N PRO A 582 13.54 -6.56 -15.46
CA PRO A 582 13.68 -5.31 -16.18
C PRO A 582 13.76 -4.11 -15.21
N ILE A 583 14.46 -3.05 -15.64
CA ILE A 583 14.41 -1.75 -14.98
C ILE A 583 13.10 -1.07 -15.40
N GLU A 584 12.25 -0.72 -14.44
CA GLU A 584 10.92 -0.15 -14.68
C GLU A 584 10.69 1.12 -13.87
N GLY A 585 9.79 1.98 -14.36
CA GLY A 585 9.32 3.15 -13.61
C GLY A 585 8.47 2.77 -12.40
N SER A 586 8.51 3.63 -11.37
CA SER A 586 7.81 3.36 -10.09
C SER A 586 6.40 3.92 -9.98
N LEU A 587 5.92 4.76 -10.91
CA LEU A 587 4.61 5.42 -10.83
C LEU A 587 3.40 4.45 -10.85
N GLY A 588 3.56 3.28 -11.46
CA GLY A 588 2.50 2.25 -11.52
C GLY A 588 2.55 1.21 -10.40
N ARG A 589 3.50 1.32 -9.46
CA ARG A 589 3.67 0.35 -8.38
C ARG A 589 2.89 0.81 -7.15
N ASN A 590 1.93 0.00 -6.72
CA ASN A 590 1.24 0.21 -5.45
C ASN A 590 1.81 -0.78 -4.42
N TRP A 591 2.38 -0.26 -3.33
CA TRP A 591 3.00 -1.08 -2.28
C TRP A 591 1.98 -1.99 -1.58
N SER A 592 0.71 -1.59 -1.49
CA SER A 592 -0.34 -2.39 -0.85
C SER A 592 -0.86 -3.52 -1.76
N ASN A 593 -0.56 -3.47 -3.06
CA ASN A 593 -0.96 -4.50 -4.00
C ASN A 593 0.12 -5.58 -4.12
N ARG A 594 0.19 -6.47 -3.12
CA ARG A 594 1.04 -7.67 -3.17
C ARG A 594 0.58 -8.67 -4.25
N ASN A 595 -0.68 -8.60 -4.66
CA ASN A 595 -1.28 -9.42 -5.71
C ASN A 595 -1.11 -8.82 -7.10
N SER A 596 0.08 -8.29 -7.44
CA SER A 596 0.36 -8.12 -8.87
C SER A 596 0.47 -9.52 -9.48
N GLU A 597 -0.66 -10.03 -9.98
CA GLU A 597 -0.76 -11.33 -10.64
C GLU A 597 0.20 -11.46 -11.84
N ALA A 598 0.76 -10.36 -12.33
CA ALA A 598 1.78 -10.35 -13.35
C ALA A 598 3.17 -10.59 -12.72
N GLY A 599 3.70 -11.81 -12.86
CA GLY A 599 5.13 -12.03 -12.71
C GLY A 599 5.90 -11.18 -13.73
N ARG A 600 7.05 -10.64 -13.33
CA ARG A 600 7.86 -9.71 -14.16
C ARG A 600 9.29 -10.19 -14.36
N GLY A 601 9.71 -11.20 -13.60
CA GLY A 601 11.05 -11.77 -13.75
C GLY A 601 11.13 -12.68 -14.98
N ALA A 602 12.35 -12.96 -15.40
CA ALA A 602 12.67 -14.09 -16.23
C ALA A 602 13.53 -15.07 -15.44
N LEU A 603 13.37 -16.36 -15.74
CA LEU A 603 14.28 -17.40 -15.31
C LEU A 603 15.24 -17.69 -16.45
N GLU A 604 16.53 -17.65 -16.16
CA GLU A 604 17.62 -17.98 -17.06
C GLU A 604 18.51 -19.04 -16.40
N TRP A 605 19.33 -19.73 -17.20
CA TRP A 605 20.44 -20.52 -16.66
C TRP A 605 21.74 -20.26 -17.40
N TYR A 606 22.84 -20.57 -16.73
CA TYR A 606 24.15 -20.70 -17.34
C TYR A 606 24.61 -22.16 -17.27
N ASP A 607 24.97 -22.71 -18.42
CA ASP A 607 25.54 -24.06 -18.54
C ASP A 607 27.06 -23.96 -18.36
N LEU A 608 27.59 -24.60 -17.30
CA LEU A 608 29.02 -24.53 -16.96
C LEU A 608 29.88 -25.37 -17.91
N VAL A 609 29.29 -26.35 -18.61
CA VAL A 609 29.99 -27.22 -19.55
C VAL A 609 30.03 -26.60 -20.93
N GLU A 610 28.89 -26.14 -21.43
CA GLU A 610 28.77 -25.48 -22.74
C GLU A 610 29.14 -23.99 -22.71
N GLN A 611 29.39 -23.43 -21.51
CA GLN A 611 29.72 -22.02 -21.27
C GLN A 611 28.73 -21.05 -21.91
N LYS A 612 27.43 -21.37 -21.85
CA LYS A 612 26.39 -20.58 -22.51
C LYS A 612 25.25 -20.24 -21.58
N LYS A 613 24.70 -19.04 -21.78
CA LYS A 613 23.47 -18.57 -21.13
C LYS A 613 22.25 -18.94 -21.97
N GLU A 614 21.18 -19.42 -21.35
CA GLU A 614 19.90 -19.64 -22.03
C GLU A 614 18.71 -19.12 -21.22
N PHE A 615 17.67 -18.73 -21.96
CA PHE A 615 16.38 -18.34 -21.41
C PHE A 615 15.51 -19.58 -21.12
N VAL A 616 14.76 -19.55 -20.02
CA VAL A 616 13.87 -20.65 -19.59
C VAL A 616 12.41 -20.22 -19.65
N VAL A 617 12.02 -19.18 -18.92
CA VAL A 617 10.63 -18.69 -18.83
C VAL A 617 10.57 -17.20 -18.49
N SER A 618 9.55 -16.50 -18.98
CA SER A 618 9.25 -15.11 -18.66
C SER A 618 8.01 -15.02 -17.76
N GLY A 619 7.79 -13.85 -17.16
CA GLY A 619 6.63 -13.64 -16.30
C GLY A 619 6.72 -14.41 -14.99
N LEU A 620 7.93 -14.63 -14.49
CA LEU A 620 8.23 -15.37 -13.27
C LEU A 620 7.86 -14.55 -12.03
N ASN A 621 7.21 -15.20 -11.07
CA ASN A 621 7.00 -14.69 -9.72
C ASN A 621 8.04 -15.26 -8.75
N GLU A 622 8.25 -16.57 -8.76
CA GLU A 622 9.21 -17.28 -7.91
C GLU A 622 9.60 -18.63 -8.53
N PHE A 623 10.72 -19.20 -8.08
CA PHE A 623 11.12 -20.57 -8.40
C PHE A 623 11.91 -21.20 -7.25
N GLU A 624 11.87 -22.52 -7.16
CA GLU A 624 12.68 -23.31 -6.23
C GLU A 624 13.11 -24.63 -6.86
N VAL A 625 14.15 -25.24 -6.30
CA VAL A 625 14.57 -26.61 -6.62
C VAL A 625 14.37 -27.50 -5.40
N ASN A 626 14.04 -28.77 -5.62
CA ASN A 626 13.95 -29.72 -4.49
C ASN A 626 15.35 -29.96 -3.88
N ARG A 627 15.41 -30.53 -2.68
CA ARG A 627 16.67 -30.80 -1.95
C ARG A 627 17.67 -31.70 -2.69
N LYS A 628 17.25 -32.47 -3.70
CA LYS A 628 18.14 -33.26 -4.57
C LYS A 628 18.60 -32.52 -5.83
N HIS A 629 18.11 -31.31 -6.04
CA HIS A 629 18.42 -30.43 -7.18
C HIS A 629 18.13 -31.07 -8.55
N ASP A 630 17.18 -32.02 -8.61
CA ASP A 630 16.79 -32.76 -9.81
C ASP A 630 15.38 -32.40 -10.33
N TYR A 631 14.60 -31.65 -9.54
CA TYR A 631 13.32 -31.04 -9.95
C TYR A 631 13.28 -29.54 -9.67
N LEU A 632 12.63 -28.83 -10.58
CA LEU A 632 12.34 -27.40 -10.55
C LEU A 632 10.83 -27.20 -10.39
N ILE A 633 10.44 -26.29 -9.48
CA ILE A 633 9.09 -25.72 -9.40
C ILE A 633 9.17 -24.22 -9.65
N TYR A 634 8.22 -23.68 -10.38
CA TYR A 634 8.12 -22.22 -10.56
C TYR A 634 6.68 -21.75 -10.69
N ARG A 635 6.45 -20.47 -10.36
CA ARG A 635 5.16 -19.79 -10.50
C ARG A 635 5.24 -18.66 -11.53
N THR A 636 4.28 -18.62 -12.45
CA THR A 636 4.06 -17.54 -13.42
C THR A 636 2.59 -17.12 -13.37
N GLY A 637 2.36 -15.92 -12.86
CA GLY A 637 1.06 -15.47 -12.38
C GLY A 637 0.39 -16.44 -11.44
N LYS A 638 -0.81 -16.91 -11.79
CA LYS A 638 -1.60 -17.85 -10.97
C LYS A 638 -1.24 -19.32 -11.20
N ASN A 639 -0.36 -19.60 -12.15
CA ASN A 639 -0.06 -20.96 -12.57
C ASN A 639 1.28 -21.43 -11.99
N VAL A 640 1.32 -22.68 -11.54
CA VAL A 640 2.51 -23.33 -10.98
C VAL A 640 2.90 -24.50 -11.87
N ARG A 641 4.20 -24.66 -12.15
CA ARG A 641 4.72 -25.74 -13.00
C ARG A 641 5.82 -26.51 -12.29
N VAL A 642 5.88 -27.82 -12.52
CA VAL A 642 6.96 -28.71 -12.08
C VAL A 642 7.59 -29.40 -13.28
N LEU A 643 8.91 -29.58 -13.27
CA LEU A 643 9.68 -30.30 -14.30
C LEU A 643 11.03 -30.76 -13.74
N LYS A 644 11.75 -31.60 -14.48
CA LYS A 644 13.14 -31.92 -14.14
C LYS A 644 14.04 -30.69 -14.24
N ALA A 645 14.92 -30.53 -13.26
CA ALA A 645 15.92 -29.48 -13.27
C ALA A 645 16.91 -29.70 -14.44
N GLY A 646 17.32 -28.61 -15.08
CA GLY A 646 18.20 -28.61 -16.24
C GLY A 646 17.51 -28.89 -17.59
N GLU A 647 16.21 -29.20 -17.60
CA GLU A 647 15.40 -29.37 -18.81
C GLU A 647 14.61 -28.10 -19.15
N LYS A 648 14.30 -27.89 -20.45
CA LYS A 648 13.45 -26.76 -20.88
C LYS A 648 11.97 -27.09 -20.70
N PRO A 649 11.14 -26.10 -20.30
CA PRO A 649 9.69 -26.27 -20.32
C PRO A 649 9.20 -26.58 -21.74
N ASP A 650 8.29 -27.54 -21.87
CA ASP A 650 7.56 -27.76 -23.12
C ASP A 650 6.45 -26.70 -23.23
N ASN A 651 6.64 -25.69 -24.06
CA ASN A 651 5.66 -24.61 -24.23
C ASN A 651 4.40 -25.04 -25.01
N ASN A 652 4.43 -26.21 -25.67
CA ASN A 652 3.28 -26.79 -26.36
C ASN A 652 2.46 -27.71 -25.43
N ALA A 653 2.96 -28.02 -24.24
CA ALA A 653 2.23 -28.78 -23.23
C ALA A 653 1.10 -27.92 -22.65
N THR A 654 -0.06 -27.97 -23.28
CA THR A 654 -1.30 -27.28 -22.87
C THR A 654 -2.10 -28.07 -21.82
N GLY A 655 -1.53 -29.15 -21.25
CA GLY A 655 -2.20 -30.04 -20.30
C GLY A 655 -1.32 -30.51 -19.14
N TYR A 656 -1.96 -31.22 -18.19
CA TYR A 656 -1.38 -31.81 -16.97
C TYR A 656 -0.48 -33.04 -17.27
N ALA A 657 0.47 -32.92 -18.21
CA ALA A 657 1.30 -34.03 -18.66
C ALA A 657 2.42 -34.38 -17.65
N LYS A 658 2.63 -35.67 -17.39
CA LYS A 658 3.56 -36.22 -16.37
C LYS A 658 5.05 -35.86 -16.54
N LYS A 659 5.47 -35.22 -17.65
CA LYS A 659 6.88 -34.90 -17.93
C LYS A 659 7.26 -33.44 -17.67
N SER A 660 6.32 -32.49 -17.73
CA SER A 660 6.57 -31.05 -17.50
C SER A 660 5.25 -30.27 -17.34
N GLY A 661 4.36 -30.72 -16.46
CA GLY A 661 2.99 -30.23 -16.37
C GLY A 661 2.79 -29.01 -15.47
N TRP A 662 1.74 -28.25 -15.75
CA TRP A 662 1.14 -27.32 -14.80
C TRP A 662 0.48 -28.09 -13.65
N LEU A 663 0.46 -27.55 -12.43
CA LEU A 663 -0.29 -28.12 -11.31
C LEU A 663 -1.78 -27.74 -11.41
N LYS A 664 -2.68 -28.72 -11.20
CA LYS A 664 -4.13 -28.47 -11.13
C LYS A 664 -4.53 -27.96 -9.73
N LEU A 665 -4.32 -26.67 -9.47
CA LEU A 665 -4.66 -26.06 -8.17
C LEU A 665 -6.16 -26.16 -7.82
N ALA A 666 -7.04 -26.26 -8.82
CA ALA A 666 -8.47 -26.47 -8.60
C ALA A 666 -8.84 -27.81 -7.91
N ARG A 667 -7.87 -28.73 -7.71
CA ARG A 667 -8.07 -29.92 -6.87
C ARG A 667 -8.09 -29.61 -5.38
N LEU A 668 -7.49 -28.49 -4.95
CA LEU A 668 -7.54 -28.06 -3.57
C LEU A 668 -8.96 -27.55 -3.23
N SER A 669 -9.63 -28.26 -2.32
CA SER A 669 -10.93 -27.86 -1.81
C SER A 669 -10.74 -27.11 -0.48
N VAL A 670 -10.47 -25.80 -0.58
CA VAL A 670 -10.15 -24.98 0.60
C VAL A 670 -11.44 -24.45 1.22
N GLU A 671 -11.89 -25.15 2.25
CA GLU A 671 -13.06 -24.80 3.04
C GLU A 671 -12.72 -23.74 4.10
N ILE A 672 -13.52 -22.70 4.23
CA ILE A 672 -13.38 -21.65 5.25
C ILE A 672 -14.63 -21.64 6.13
N ASN A 673 -14.42 -21.66 7.45
CA ASN A 673 -15.43 -21.31 8.44
C ASN A 673 -15.13 -19.91 9.00
N PRO A 674 -15.85 -18.85 8.57
CA PRO A 674 -15.49 -17.47 8.90
C PRO A 674 -15.36 -17.17 10.40
N PRO A 675 -16.23 -17.64 11.32
CA PRO A 675 -16.05 -17.40 12.75
C PRO A 675 -14.73 -17.95 13.30
N ASP A 676 -14.37 -19.18 12.94
CA ASP A 676 -13.11 -19.79 13.38
C ASP A 676 -11.90 -19.03 12.78
N GLU A 677 -12.00 -18.64 11.50
CA GLU A 677 -10.97 -17.84 10.82
C GLU A 677 -10.80 -16.47 11.48
N TRP A 678 -11.89 -15.76 11.81
CA TRP A 678 -11.85 -14.46 12.47
C TRP A 678 -11.27 -14.53 13.89
N GLN A 679 -11.57 -15.57 14.66
CA GLN A 679 -10.93 -15.77 15.97
C GLN A 679 -9.41 -15.94 15.83
N GLN A 680 -8.95 -16.75 14.87
CA GLN A 680 -7.53 -16.93 14.60
C GLN A 680 -6.89 -15.61 14.15
N MET A 681 -7.51 -14.93 13.18
CA MET A 681 -7.02 -13.67 12.63
C MET A 681 -6.93 -12.57 13.68
N PHE A 682 -7.89 -12.49 14.61
CA PHE A 682 -7.84 -11.53 15.72
C PHE A 682 -6.64 -11.80 16.63
N ARG A 683 -6.44 -13.06 17.03
CA ARG A 683 -5.26 -13.47 17.83
C ARG A 683 -3.96 -13.13 17.12
N GLU A 684 -3.87 -13.43 15.83
CA GLU A 684 -2.68 -13.14 15.03
C GLU A 684 -2.45 -11.64 14.89
N ALA A 685 -3.48 -10.83 14.62
CA ALA A 685 -3.36 -9.37 14.53
C ALA A 685 -2.88 -8.77 15.86
N TRP A 686 -3.46 -9.21 16.98
CA TRP A 686 -3.04 -8.80 18.32
C TRP A 686 -1.57 -9.15 18.60
N ARG A 687 -1.15 -10.38 18.29
CA ARG A 687 0.22 -10.85 18.46
C ARG A 687 1.20 -10.11 17.55
N LEU A 688 0.82 -9.85 16.30
CA LEU A 688 1.67 -9.10 15.37
C LEU A 688 1.96 -7.70 15.90
N GLN A 689 0.98 -7.01 16.48
CA GLN A 689 1.24 -5.74 17.16
C GLN A 689 2.25 -5.91 18.31
N ARG A 690 2.05 -6.90 19.19
CA ARG A 690 2.98 -7.18 20.30
C ARG A 690 4.43 -7.41 19.82
N ASP A 691 4.60 -8.24 18.80
CA ASP A 691 5.93 -8.73 18.37
C ASP A 691 6.73 -7.70 17.54
N HIS A 692 6.08 -6.62 17.07
CA HIS A 692 6.69 -5.68 16.12
C HIS A 692 6.44 -4.20 16.45
N PHE A 693 5.75 -3.88 17.54
CA PHE A 693 5.61 -2.50 17.97
C PHE A 693 6.97 -1.91 18.33
N TRP A 694 7.17 -0.61 18.05
CA TRP A 694 8.46 0.06 18.17
C TRP A 694 9.07 0.03 19.59
N THR A 695 8.26 -0.21 20.62
CA THR A 695 8.69 -0.41 22.01
C THR A 695 8.14 -1.72 22.58
N GLU A 696 8.99 -2.47 23.27
CA GLU A 696 8.62 -3.77 23.85
C GLU A 696 7.55 -3.65 24.95
N ASP A 697 7.54 -2.52 25.69
CA ASP A 697 6.56 -2.24 26.74
C ASP A 697 5.23 -1.68 26.20
N MET A 698 5.03 -1.69 24.87
CA MET A 698 3.80 -1.26 24.20
C MET A 698 3.42 0.20 24.53
N SER A 699 4.41 1.08 24.73
CA SER A 699 4.20 2.45 25.24
C SER A 699 3.37 2.48 26.53
N SER A 700 3.61 1.53 27.44
CA SER A 700 2.88 1.33 28.70
C SER A 700 1.40 0.93 28.57
N VAL A 701 0.93 0.53 27.39
CA VAL A 701 -0.41 -0.04 27.20
C VAL A 701 -0.39 -1.49 27.67
N ASP A 702 -1.29 -1.85 28.60
CA ASP A 702 -1.53 -3.26 28.95
C ASP A 702 -2.22 -3.97 27.79
N TRP A 703 -1.39 -4.48 26.88
CA TRP A 703 -1.85 -5.10 25.65
C TRP A 703 -2.61 -6.41 25.91
N ARG A 704 -2.34 -7.09 27.04
CA ARG A 704 -3.08 -8.30 27.41
C ARG A 704 -4.52 -7.96 27.83
N SER A 705 -4.70 -6.91 28.63
CA SER A 705 -6.03 -6.41 28.98
C SER A 705 -6.83 -5.97 27.74
N VAL A 706 -6.17 -5.38 26.72
CA VAL A 706 -6.82 -5.04 25.44
C VAL A 706 -7.34 -6.31 24.74
N TYR A 707 -6.54 -7.39 24.69
CA TYR A 707 -7.01 -8.66 24.14
C TYR A 707 -8.24 -9.19 24.86
N GLU A 708 -8.20 -9.24 26.20
CA GLU A 708 -9.28 -9.80 27.03
C GLU A 708 -10.58 -8.99 26.90
N ARG A 709 -10.47 -7.68 26.69
CA ARG A 709 -11.61 -6.80 26.45
C ARG A 709 -12.26 -7.02 25.07
N TYR A 710 -11.45 -7.12 24.02
CA TYR A 710 -11.94 -7.09 22.63
C TYR A 710 -12.20 -8.48 22.02
N TYR A 711 -11.44 -9.50 22.40
CA TYR A 711 -11.57 -10.86 21.85
C TYR A 711 -12.97 -11.46 21.98
N PRO A 712 -13.70 -11.31 23.11
CA PRO A 712 -15.07 -11.84 23.23
C PRO A 712 -16.06 -11.26 22.21
N LEU A 713 -15.79 -10.07 21.66
CA LEU A 713 -16.67 -9.43 20.68
C LEU A 713 -16.60 -10.11 19.30
N VAL A 714 -15.57 -10.92 19.02
CA VAL A 714 -15.47 -11.69 17.77
C VAL A 714 -16.69 -12.60 17.60
N GLU A 715 -17.25 -13.13 18.68
CA GLU A 715 -18.46 -13.96 18.63
C GLU A 715 -19.72 -13.20 18.17
N ARG A 716 -19.72 -11.88 18.33
CA ARG A 716 -20.84 -11.02 17.94
C ARG A 716 -20.72 -10.54 16.49
N VAL A 717 -19.58 -10.74 15.85
CA VAL A 717 -19.34 -10.39 14.44
C VAL A 717 -20.13 -11.33 13.52
N SER A 718 -20.79 -10.75 12.53
CA SER A 718 -21.53 -11.45 11.49
C SER A 718 -20.93 -11.26 10.09
N THR A 719 -20.15 -10.19 9.86
CA THR A 719 -19.55 -9.88 8.54
C THR A 719 -18.07 -9.51 8.62
N ARG A 720 -17.39 -9.55 7.47
CA ARG A 720 -15.98 -9.14 7.38
C ARG A 720 -15.78 -7.65 7.71
N SER A 721 -16.76 -6.78 7.43
CA SER A 721 -16.67 -5.34 7.76
C SER A 721 -16.80 -5.10 9.26
N GLU A 722 -17.66 -5.84 9.96
CA GLU A 722 -17.75 -5.81 11.43
C GLU A 722 -16.46 -6.34 12.07
N PHE A 723 -15.86 -7.38 11.48
CA PHE A 723 -14.54 -7.85 11.90
C PHE A 723 -13.45 -6.77 11.72
N SER A 724 -13.47 -6.05 10.60
CA SER A 724 -12.58 -4.91 10.34
C SER A 724 -12.74 -3.82 11.40
N ASP A 725 -13.99 -3.42 11.69
CA ASP A 725 -14.29 -2.40 12.70
C ASP A 725 -13.73 -2.81 14.08
N LEU A 726 -13.86 -4.08 14.45
CA LEU A 726 -13.30 -4.63 15.69
C LEU A 726 -11.76 -4.60 15.70
N LEU A 727 -11.10 -4.96 14.60
CA LEU A 727 -9.64 -4.86 14.49
C LEU A 727 -9.17 -3.41 14.61
N TRP A 728 -9.85 -2.47 13.95
CA TRP A 728 -9.55 -1.04 14.05
C TRP A 728 -9.65 -0.51 15.48
N GLU A 729 -10.70 -0.90 16.23
CA GLU A 729 -10.83 -0.51 17.63
C GLU A 729 -9.71 -1.06 18.52
N MET A 730 -9.37 -2.35 18.38
CA MET A 730 -8.31 -2.99 19.15
C MET A 730 -6.96 -2.32 18.84
N GLN A 731 -6.62 -2.15 17.56
CA GLN A 731 -5.36 -1.51 17.16
C GLN A 731 -5.28 -0.05 17.61
N GLY A 732 -6.40 0.67 17.61
CA GLY A 732 -6.46 2.06 18.06
C GLY A 732 -6.08 2.26 19.53
N GLU A 733 -6.15 1.22 20.37
CA GLU A 733 -5.68 1.28 21.77
C GLU A 733 -4.19 1.51 21.92
N LEU A 734 -3.39 1.25 20.87
CA LEU A 734 -1.96 1.59 20.88
C LEU A 734 -1.74 3.11 20.98
N GLY A 735 -2.71 3.92 20.54
CA GLY A 735 -2.61 5.38 20.58
C GLY A 735 -1.50 5.95 19.70
N THR A 736 -1.12 5.24 18.63
CA THR A 736 -0.06 5.63 17.69
C THR A 736 -0.55 5.68 16.24
N SER A 737 0.18 6.42 15.42
CA SER A 737 0.02 6.43 13.96
C SER A 737 0.27 5.06 13.33
N HIS A 738 -0.21 4.90 12.10
CA HIS A 738 0.11 3.76 11.22
C HIS A 738 -0.23 2.35 11.71
N ALA A 739 -1.18 2.20 12.63
CA ALA A 739 -1.77 0.91 12.99
C ALA A 739 -2.97 0.59 12.06
N TYR A 740 -2.69 0.23 10.80
CA TYR A 740 -3.70 0.09 9.75
C TYR A 740 -4.20 -1.35 9.53
N GLU A 741 -5.36 -1.46 8.91
CA GLU A 741 -5.90 -2.69 8.30
C GLU A 741 -6.22 -2.41 6.82
N ILE A 742 -5.72 -3.27 5.92
CA ILE A 742 -5.76 -3.05 4.47
C ILE A 742 -6.09 -4.35 3.74
N GLY A 743 -7.05 -4.30 2.81
CA GLY A 743 -7.44 -5.48 2.03
C GLY A 743 -8.24 -6.49 2.85
N GLY A 744 -8.28 -7.75 2.40
CA GLY A 744 -9.07 -8.83 3.03
C GLY A 744 -10.22 -9.33 2.15
N ASP A 745 -10.87 -10.40 2.60
CA ASP A 745 -11.89 -11.14 1.84
C ASP A 745 -13.31 -10.60 2.08
N TYR A 746 -13.55 -9.37 1.65
CA TYR A 746 -14.86 -8.74 1.67
C TYR A 746 -15.78 -9.30 0.60
N ARG A 747 -17.09 -9.31 0.87
CA ARG A 747 -18.11 -9.56 -0.15
C ARG A 747 -17.90 -8.58 -1.31
N THR A 748 -17.75 -9.12 -2.52
CA THR A 748 -17.53 -8.31 -3.72
C THR A 748 -18.87 -8.09 -4.43
N PRO A 749 -19.47 -6.89 -4.37
CA PRO A 749 -20.63 -6.56 -5.19
C PRO A 749 -20.24 -6.47 -6.67
N PRO A 750 -21.21 -6.47 -7.61
CA PRO A 750 -20.98 -6.00 -8.97
C PRO A 750 -20.23 -4.67 -8.96
N ARG A 751 -19.24 -4.50 -9.85
CA ARG A 751 -18.46 -3.27 -9.95
C ARG A 751 -18.66 -2.65 -11.32
N TYR A 752 -19.48 -1.60 -11.38
CA TYR A 752 -19.66 -0.79 -12.58
C TYR A 752 -18.80 0.47 -12.45
N GLN A 753 -17.72 0.55 -13.23
CA GLN A 753 -16.78 1.66 -13.09
C GLN A 753 -17.33 2.94 -13.73
N GLN A 754 -17.41 4.01 -12.94
CA GLN A 754 -17.83 5.33 -13.40
C GLN A 754 -16.90 5.87 -14.50
N GLY A 755 -17.48 6.24 -15.64
CA GLY A 755 -16.81 7.02 -16.68
C GLY A 755 -16.94 8.51 -16.40
N PHE A 756 -15.93 9.29 -16.81
CA PHE A 756 -15.92 10.73 -16.62
C PHE A 756 -15.50 11.50 -17.88
N LEU A 757 -16.01 12.73 -18.00
CA LEU A 757 -15.71 13.65 -19.10
C LEU A 757 -14.72 14.76 -18.72
N GLY A 758 -14.27 14.85 -17.47
CA GLY A 758 -13.37 15.94 -17.03
C GLY A 758 -14.04 17.30 -17.15
N ALA A 759 -15.30 17.42 -16.70
CA ALA A 759 -16.10 18.63 -16.86
C ALA A 759 -17.15 18.75 -15.75
N ASP A 760 -17.57 19.99 -15.48
CA ASP A 760 -18.68 20.30 -14.58
C ASP A 760 -19.91 20.73 -15.40
N PHE A 761 -21.10 20.40 -14.91
CA PHE A 761 -22.35 20.52 -15.65
C PHE A 761 -23.44 21.19 -14.81
N GLU A 762 -24.30 21.96 -15.47
CA GLU A 762 -25.54 22.50 -14.90
C GLU A 762 -26.71 22.17 -15.82
N TYR A 763 -27.84 21.74 -15.25
CA TYR A 763 -29.02 21.44 -16.06
C TYR A 763 -29.66 22.74 -16.58
N ASP A 764 -29.85 22.82 -17.89
CA ASP A 764 -30.51 23.92 -18.56
C ASP A 764 -31.93 23.51 -18.97
N ALA A 765 -32.93 24.09 -18.29
CA ALA A 765 -34.33 23.75 -18.53
C ALA A 765 -34.87 24.29 -19.87
N GLU A 766 -34.27 25.33 -20.44
CA GLU A 766 -34.70 25.89 -21.74
C GLU A 766 -34.18 25.04 -22.89
N ALA A 767 -32.93 24.57 -22.78
CA ALA A 767 -32.31 23.71 -23.78
C ALA A 767 -32.61 22.22 -23.61
N ASP A 768 -33.17 21.82 -22.46
CA ASP A 768 -33.45 20.43 -22.09
C ASP A 768 -32.18 19.56 -22.28
N GLY A 769 -31.11 19.99 -21.61
CA GLY A 769 -29.76 19.44 -21.69
C GLY A 769 -28.84 20.00 -20.61
N TYR A 770 -27.56 19.62 -20.62
CA TYR A 770 -26.60 20.02 -19.60
C TYR A 770 -25.58 21.00 -20.15
N ARG A 771 -25.61 22.24 -19.65
CA ARG A 771 -24.61 23.25 -19.96
C ARG A 771 -23.28 22.87 -19.32
N ILE A 772 -22.22 22.88 -20.11
CA ILE A 772 -20.85 22.66 -19.63
C ILE A 772 -20.38 23.96 -18.98
N THR A 773 -20.22 23.96 -17.66
CA THR A 773 -19.84 25.15 -16.89
C THR A 773 -18.33 25.24 -16.69
N HIS A 774 -17.64 24.10 -16.72
CA HIS A 774 -16.18 24.02 -16.63
C HIS A 774 -15.65 22.82 -17.40
N ILE A 775 -14.47 22.95 -18.01
CA ILE A 775 -13.72 21.84 -18.61
C ILE A 775 -12.36 21.80 -17.95
N VAL A 776 -12.05 20.70 -17.28
CA VAL A 776 -10.81 20.53 -16.52
C VAL A 776 -9.61 20.59 -17.47
N ALA A 777 -8.70 21.53 -17.22
CA ALA A 777 -7.50 21.76 -18.03
C ALA A 777 -6.23 21.33 -17.31
N GLY A 778 -5.69 20.17 -17.69
CA GLY A 778 -4.41 19.66 -17.17
C GLY A 778 -3.37 19.44 -18.27
N ASP A 779 -2.71 18.28 -18.28
CA ASP A 779 -1.67 17.97 -19.26
C ASP A 779 -2.28 17.36 -20.53
N THR A 780 -2.53 18.17 -21.57
CA THR A 780 -3.26 17.75 -22.79
C THR A 780 -2.65 16.55 -23.54
N TRP A 781 -1.35 16.31 -23.39
CA TRP A 781 -0.64 15.16 -23.99
C TRP A 781 -0.73 13.88 -23.16
N LEU A 782 -1.28 13.92 -21.93
CA LEU A 782 -1.41 12.78 -21.03
C LEU A 782 -2.86 12.43 -20.78
N ARG A 783 -3.25 11.20 -21.16
CA ARG A 783 -4.67 10.84 -21.18
C ARG A 783 -5.40 10.85 -19.86
N ARG A 784 -4.72 10.61 -18.75
CA ARG A 784 -5.33 10.59 -17.43
C ARG A 784 -5.34 11.96 -16.74
N ASN A 785 -4.60 12.92 -17.29
CA ASN A 785 -4.28 14.18 -16.63
C ASN A 785 -5.02 15.38 -17.25
N ASP A 786 -5.97 15.16 -18.15
CA ASP A 786 -6.70 16.24 -18.82
C ASP A 786 -8.09 15.76 -19.24
N SER A 787 -9.01 16.69 -19.45
CA SER A 787 -10.35 16.40 -19.92
C SER A 787 -10.31 15.73 -21.31
N PRO A 788 -11.08 14.66 -21.56
CA PRO A 788 -11.29 14.15 -22.91
C PRO A 788 -11.99 15.16 -23.85
N LEU A 789 -12.61 16.22 -23.32
CA LEU A 789 -13.22 17.28 -24.13
C LEU A 789 -12.18 18.23 -24.74
N ASN A 790 -10.99 18.35 -24.13
CA ASN A 790 -9.87 19.16 -24.63
C ASN A 790 -9.09 18.50 -25.77
N ARG A 791 -9.53 17.35 -26.26
CA ARG A 791 -8.80 16.61 -27.30
C ARG A 791 -8.90 17.28 -28.65
N LEU A 792 -7.79 17.16 -29.40
CA LEU A 792 -7.68 17.63 -30.78
C LEU A 792 -8.86 17.08 -31.60
N GLY A 793 -9.62 17.99 -32.22
CA GLY A 793 -10.78 17.66 -33.04
C GLY A 793 -12.11 17.49 -32.31
N VAL A 794 -12.14 17.51 -30.97
CA VAL A 794 -13.40 17.51 -30.20
C VAL A 794 -14.02 18.92 -30.20
N ASN A 795 -13.19 19.96 -30.01
CA ASN A 795 -13.54 21.37 -30.12
C ASN A 795 -14.74 21.79 -29.24
N VAL A 796 -14.98 21.15 -28.09
CA VAL A 796 -16.06 21.50 -27.16
C VAL A 796 -15.62 22.66 -26.28
N GLU A 797 -16.47 23.66 -26.08
CA GLU A 797 -16.16 24.86 -25.31
C GLU A 797 -17.05 24.97 -24.06
N VAL A 798 -16.58 25.70 -23.03
CA VAL A 798 -17.42 26.08 -21.90
C VAL A 798 -18.61 26.91 -22.42
N GLY A 799 -19.81 26.58 -21.94
CA GLY A 799 -21.07 27.16 -22.36
C GLY A 799 -21.86 26.25 -23.30
N ASP A 800 -21.21 25.37 -24.06
CA ASP A 800 -21.87 24.37 -24.92
C ASP A 800 -22.82 23.48 -24.10
N ILE A 801 -23.88 22.98 -24.74
CA ILE A 801 -24.88 22.15 -24.07
C ILE A 801 -24.74 20.69 -24.53
N LEU A 802 -24.51 19.78 -23.60
CA LEU A 802 -24.55 18.35 -23.80
C LEU A 802 -26.01 17.88 -23.81
N VAL A 803 -26.47 17.42 -24.97
CA VAL A 803 -27.87 17.02 -25.21
C VAL A 803 -28.06 15.51 -25.11
N ALA A 804 -27.08 14.72 -25.54
CA ALA A 804 -27.18 13.26 -25.55
C ALA A 804 -25.83 12.57 -25.37
N VAL A 805 -25.87 11.36 -24.81
CA VAL A 805 -24.75 10.41 -24.72
C VAL A 805 -25.17 9.12 -25.40
N ASP A 806 -24.37 8.61 -26.35
CA ASP A 806 -24.66 7.43 -27.17
C ASP A 806 -26.06 7.48 -27.83
N GLY A 807 -26.47 8.67 -28.26
CA GLY A 807 -27.77 8.91 -28.89
C GLY A 807 -28.97 8.95 -27.92
N GLN A 808 -28.76 8.70 -26.62
CA GLN A 808 -29.81 8.85 -25.61
C GLN A 808 -29.84 10.28 -25.08
N ARG A 809 -31.00 10.93 -25.22
CA ARG A 809 -31.21 12.31 -24.79
C ARG A 809 -31.18 12.41 -23.27
N LEU A 810 -30.44 13.38 -22.76
CA LEU A 810 -30.38 13.69 -21.34
C LEU A 810 -31.62 14.47 -20.90
N SER A 811 -31.94 14.43 -19.62
CA SER A 811 -32.99 15.23 -18.99
C SER A 811 -32.62 15.59 -17.56
N ARG A 812 -33.50 16.29 -16.83
CA ARG A 812 -33.30 16.55 -15.40
C ARG A 812 -33.16 15.25 -14.59
N GLU A 813 -33.90 14.23 -14.99
CA GLU A 813 -33.93 12.91 -14.36
C GLU A 813 -32.80 11.99 -14.87
N LEU A 814 -32.32 12.18 -16.10
CA LEU A 814 -31.25 11.39 -16.70
C LEU A 814 -29.99 12.23 -16.90
N SER A 815 -29.06 12.11 -15.95
CA SER A 815 -27.82 12.92 -15.92
C SER A 815 -26.71 12.37 -16.81
N PRO A 816 -25.73 13.21 -17.22
CA PRO A 816 -24.52 12.72 -17.88
C PRO A 816 -23.79 11.66 -17.07
N GLN A 817 -23.71 11.84 -15.75
CA GLN A 817 -22.98 10.93 -14.87
C GLN A 817 -23.63 9.54 -14.83
N GLU A 818 -24.96 9.48 -14.77
CA GLU A 818 -25.73 8.23 -14.84
C GLU A 818 -25.49 7.49 -16.16
N MET A 819 -25.51 8.21 -17.28
CA MET A 819 -25.24 7.64 -18.61
C MET A 819 -23.81 7.08 -18.77
N LEU A 820 -22.89 7.52 -17.90
CA LEU A 820 -21.48 7.12 -17.92
C LEU A 820 -21.15 6.01 -16.92
N VAL A 821 -22.14 5.45 -16.22
CA VAL A 821 -21.95 4.25 -15.40
C VAL A 821 -21.44 3.09 -16.27
N ASN A 822 -20.43 2.38 -15.78
CA ASN A 822 -19.75 1.30 -16.51
C ASN A 822 -19.09 1.73 -17.83
N ARG A 823 -18.87 3.04 -18.04
CA ARG A 823 -18.20 3.56 -19.24
C ARG A 823 -16.75 3.95 -19.01
N ALA A 824 -16.15 3.66 -17.85
CA ALA A 824 -14.76 3.99 -17.56
C ALA A 824 -13.78 3.50 -18.64
N GLY A 825 -13.07 4.43 -19.28
CA GLY A 825 -12.08 4.11 -20.29
C GLY A 825 -12.66 3.67 -21.64
N SER A 826 -13.98 3.70 -21.82
CA SER A 826 -14.69 3.39 -23.07
C SER A 826 -14.83 4.62 -23.97
N GLU A 827 -15.04 4.39 -25.26
CA GLU A 827 -15.45 5.43 -26.21
C GLU A 827 -16.95 5.67 -26.09
N VAL A 828 -17.35 6.93 -26.09
CA VAL A 828 -18.76 7.38 -26.05
C VAL A 828 -18.96 8.48 -27.08
N GLN A 829 -20.17 8.53 -27.62
CA GLN A 829 -20.60 9.57 -28.54
C GLN A 829 -21.37 10.66 -27.78
N LEU A 830 -20.97 11.92 -27.93
CA LEU A 830 -21.64 13.06 -27.33
C LEU A 830 -22.33 13.89 -28.41
N THR A 831 -23.59 14.28 -28.17
CA THR A 831 -24.29 15.28 -28.99
C THR A 831 -24.23 16.63 -28.27
N ILE A 832 -23.59 17.60 -28.90
CA ILE A 832 -23.30 18.92 -28.35
C ILE A 832 -24.03 19.98 -29.17
N LEU A 833 -24.74 20.88 -28.48
CA LEU A 833 -25.32 22.09 -29.05
C LEU A 833 -24.39 23.28 -28.73
N PRO A 834 -23.73 23.88 -29.74
CA PRO A 834 -22.80 24.98 -29.52
C PRO A 834 -23.50 26.22 -28.96
N ALA A 835 -22.95 26.83 -27.92
CA ALA A 835 -23.55 28.04 -27.32
C ALA A 835 -23.51 29.28 -28.23
N ASN A 836 -22.54 29.35 -29.15
CA ASN A 836 -22.28 30.52 -29.99
C ASN A 836 -22.64 30.33 -31.47
N GLY A 837 -23.49 29.34 -31.81
CA GLY A 837 -23.72 28.91 -33.19
C GLY A 837 -22.48 28.22 -33.79
N ASP A 838 -22.67 27.52 -34.92
CA ASP A 838 -21.60 26.74 -35.53
C ASP A 838 -20.57 27.66 -36.22
N LYS A 839 -19.41 27.88 -35.59
CA LYS A 839 -18.30 28.63 -36.20
C LYS A 839 -17.59 27.86 -37.34
N SER A 840 -17.96 26.60 -37.58
CA SER A 840 -17.41 25.78 -38.67
C SER A 840 -18.20 25.88 -39.98
N ALA A 841 -19.36 26.56 -39.98
CA ALA A 841 -20.13 26.83 -41.18
C ALA A 841 -19.57 28.05 -41.94
N ASP A 842 -18.54 27.82 -42.77
CA ASP A 842 -17.99 28.80 -43.72
C ASP A 842 -18.93 29.07 -44.92
N ASN A 843 -20.23 28.78 -44.78
CA ASN A 843 -21.26 29.05 -45.76
C ASN A 843 -22.36 29.86 -45.08
N GLY A 844 -22.47 31.13 -45.45
CA GLY A 844 -23.35 32.13 -44.84
C GLY A 844 -24.84 31.81 -44.91
N ASP A 845 -25.30 30.92 -44.03
CA ASP A 845 -26.71 30.77 -43.64
C ASP A 845 -26.83 30.96 -42.12
N THR A 846 -27.31 32.13 -41.73
CA THR A 846 -27.73 32.42 -40.35
C THR A 846 -29.04 31.71 -40.05
N ALA A 847 -28.99 30.47 -39.54
CA ALA A 847 -30.16 29.77 -38.99
C ALA A 847 -29.77 28.65 -37.99
N GLY A 848 -29.87 28.94 -36.69
CA GLY A 848 -29.89 27.95 -35.59
C GLY A 848 -28.54 27.27 -35.27
N SER A 849 -28.22 27.09 -33.99
CA SER A 849 -27.10 26.23 -33.60
C SER A 849 -27.44 24.77 -33.98
N THR A 850 -26.80 24.23 -35.02
CA THR A 850 -26.95 22.82 -35.37
C THR A 850 -26.21 21.96 -34.34
N ALA A 851 -26.90 21.00 -33.74
CA ALA A 851 -26.26 20.02 -32.86
C ALA A 851 -25.22 19.22 -33.66
N ARG A 852 -24.05 19.01 -33.06
CA ARG A 852 -22.96 18.22 -33.65
C ARG A 852 -22.59 17.05 -32.76
N THR A 853 -22.01 16.04 -33.36
CA THR A 853 -21.63 14.81 -32.66
C THR A 853 -20.11 14.70 -32.56
N VAL A 854 -19.60 14.35 -31.37
CA VAL A 854 -18.18 14.13 -31.12
C VAL A 854 -17.95 12.79 -30.43
N LEU A 855 -16.82 12.13 -30.71
CA LEU A 855 -16.41 10.91 -30.04
C LEU A 855 -15.32 11.23 -29.03
N VAL A 856 -15.50 10.75 -27.80
CA VAL A 856 -14.51 10.91 -26.75
C VAL A 856 -14.30 9.61 -26.01
N ARG A 857 -13.10 9.42 -25.46
CA ARG A 857 -12.80 8.26 -24.62
C ARG A 857 -12.76 8.68 -23.16
N THR A 858 -13.74 8.25 -22.38
CA THR A 858 -13.93 8.65 -20.99
C THR A 858 -12.71 8.34 -20.12
N LEU A 859 -12.61 9.05 -19.00
CA LEU A 859 -11.66 8.76 -17.93
C LEU A 859 -12.25 7.72 -16.97
N SER A 860 -11.38 6.99 -16.27
CA SER A 860 -11.77 6.11 -15.15
C SER A 860 -11.74 6.83 -13.80
N SER A 861 -11.23 8.08 -13.78
CA SER A 861 -11.17 8.98 -12.63
C SER A 861 -10.77 10.37 -13.12
N GLU A 862 -11.38 11.42 -12.60
CA GLU A 862 -10.98 12.81 -12.88
C GLU A 862 -9.91 13.34 -11.92
N LEU A 863 -9.63 12.63 -10.83
CA LEU A 863 -8.74 13.08 -9.76
C LEU A 863 -7.36 13.53 -10.29
N PRO A 864 -6.68 12.78 -11.19
CA PRO A 864 -5.39 13.23 -11.71
C PRO A 864 -5.51 14.49 -12.58
N ALA A 865 -6.57 14.64 -13.37
CA ALA A 865 -6.78 15.83 -14.19
C ALA A 865 -7.06 17.07 -13.32
N ARG A 866 -7.95 16.94 -12.33
CA ARG A 866 -8.29 18.02 -11.39
C ARG A 866 -7.11 18.42 -10.52
N TYR A 867 -6.31 17.47 -10.09
CA TYR A 867 -5.04 17.73 -9.41
C TYR A 867 -4.10 18.59 -10.27
N ARG A 868 -3.90 18.21 -11.55
CA ARG A 868 -2.99 18.95 -12.45
C ARG A 868 -3.49 20.36 -12.72
N GLU A 869 -4.79 20.54 -12.97
CA GLU A 869 -5.40 21.86 -13.11
C GLU A 869 -5.19 22.72 -11.86
N TRP A 870 -5.41 22.16 -10.67
CA TRP A 870 -5.19 22.86 -9.41
C TRP A 870 -3.73 23.33 -9.23
N VAL A 871 -2.76 22.47 -9.58
CA VAL A 871 -1.33 22.82 -9.51
C VAL A 871 -0.99 23.94 -10.49
N GLU A 872 -1.42 23.85 -11.75
CA GLU A 872 -1.14 24.89 -12.75
C GLU A 872 -1.84 26.21 -12.44
N THR A 873 -3.05 26.17 -11.88
CA THR A 873 -3.78 27.36 -11.43
C THR A 873 -3.01 28.09 -10.33
N ASN A 874 -2.52 27.37 -9.32
CA ASN A 874 -1.71 27.97 -8.26
C ASN A 874 -0.37 28.48 -8.77
N ARG A 875 0.30 27.71 -9.64
CA ARG A 875 1.56 28.13 -10.26
C ARG A 875 1.40 29.44 -11.04
N ARG A 876 0.34 29.55 -11.86
CA ARG A 876 0.03 30.77 -12.62
C ARG A 876 -0.27 31.94 -11.70
N ARG A 877 -1.09 31.75 -10.67
CA ARG A 877 -1.38 32.77 -9.66
C ARG A 877 -0.11 33.30 -9.00
N VAL A 878 0.83 32.41 -8.66
CA VAL A 878 2.13 32.82 -8.08
C VAL A 878 2.95 33.63 -9.08
N HIS A 879 2.99 33.23 -10.35
CA HIS A 879 3.73 33.97 -11.37
C HIS A 879 3.11 35.35 -11.63
N GLU A 880 1.79 35.43 -11.78
CA GLU A 880 1.07 36.69 -11.99
C GLU A 880 1.23 37.64 -10.80
N ALA A 881 1.12 37.13 -9.57
CA ALA A 881 1.25 37.95 -8.36
C ALA A 881 2.69 38.42 -8.08
N THR A 882 3.68 37.86 -8.75
CA THR A 882 5.10 38.16 -8.50
C THR A 882 5.86 38.63 -9.74
N ASP A 883 5.15 38.92 -10.84
CA ASP A 883 5.74 39.23 -12.15
C ASP A 883 6.78 38.18 -12.60
N GLY A 884 6.48 36.91 -12.33
CA GLY A 884 7.34 35.76 -12.64
C GLY A 884 8.60 35.63 -11.77
N ARG A 885 8.75 36.44 -10.71
CA ARG A 885 9.96 36.41 -9.85
C ARG A 885 10.00 35.22 -8.90
N VAL A 886 8.87 34.62 -8.57
CA VAL A 886 8.78 33.50 -7.63
C VAL A 886 8.29 32.24 -8.33
N GLY A 887 8.93 31.11 -8.04
CA GLY A 887 8.51 29.81 -8.53
C GLY A 887 7.56 29.10 -7.58
N TYR A 888 6.85 28.09 -8.10
CA TYR A 888 5.92 27.28 -7.32
C TYR A 888 6.04 25.81 -7.68
N VAL A 889 6.19 24.96 -6.67
CA VAL A 889 6.10 23.50 -6.80
C VAL A 889 5.14 22.94 -5.77
N HIS A 890 4.35 21.94 -6.16
CA HIS A 890 3.52 21.17 -5.23
C HIS A 890 3.96 19.71 -5.18
N ILE A 891 3.97 19.13 -3.98
CA ILE A 891 4.41 17.77 -3.71
C ILE A 891 3.26 16.97 -3.05
N PRO A 892 2.51 16.14 -3.81
CA PRO A 892 1.24 15.53 -3.34
C PRO A 892 1.42 14.32 -2.40
N ASN A 893 2.60 13.70 -2.37
CA ASN A 893 3.00 12.69 -1.40
C ASN A 893 4.54 12.60 -1.39
N MET A 894 5.11 11.74 -0.57
CA MET A 894 6.56 11.45 -0.60
C MET A 894 6.84 10.06 -1.17
N GLY A 895 6.02 9.61 -2.11
CA GLY A 895 6.26 8.41 -2.90
C GLY A 895 6.76 8.74 -4.31
N PRO A 896 6.72 7.76 -5.23
CA PRO A 896 7.12 7.97 -6.62
C PRO A 896 6.36 9.08 -7.35
N ILE A 897 5.06 9.27 -7.03
CA ILE A 897 4.23 10.32 -7.63
C ILE A 897 4.75 11.70 -7.19
N GLY A 898 4.98 11.90 -5.89
CA GLY A 898 5.52 13.14 -5.37
C GLY A 898 6.91 13.49 -5.90
N TYR A 899 7.78 12.49 -6.01
CA TYR A 899 9.11 12.67 -6.60
C TYR A 899 9.03 13.16 -8.06
N ALA A 900 8.11 12.58 -8.84
CA ALA A 900 7.90 12.98 -10.23
C ALA A 900 7.27 14.38 -10.36
N GLU A 901 6.25 14.70 -9.56
CA GLU A 901 5.62 16.03 -9.59
C GLU A 901 6.54 17.14 -9.09
N PHE A 902 7.41 16.86 -8.12
CA PHE A 902 8.49 17.77 -7.74
C PHE A 902 9.40 18.08 -8.93
N HIS A 903 9.99 17.07 -9.57
CA HIS A 903 10.93 17.28 -10.68
C HIS A 903 10.28 17.87 -11.93
N ARG A 904 8.98 17.64 -12.15
CA ARG A 904 8.24 18.23 -13.28
C ARG A 904 8.38 19.75 -13.34
N TYR A 905 8.39 20.41 -12.19
CA TYR A 905 8.50 21.88 -12.11
C TYR A 905 9.77 22.38 -11.49
N TYR A 906 10.35 21.67 -10.52
CA TYR A 906 11.54 22.13 -9.81
C TYR A 906 12.66 22.57 -10.77
N LEU A 907 12.85 21.83 -11.87
CA LEU A 907 13.89 22.10 -12.85
C LEU A 907 13.75 23.48 -13.52
N SER A 908 12.54 24.00 -13.68
CA SER A 908 12.27 25.32 -14.26
C SER A 908 12.00 26.39 -13.20
N GLU A 909 11.34 26.03 -12.10
CA GLU A 909 10.92 26.98 -11.07
C GLU A 909 12.05 27.37 -10.12
N ALA A 910 13.07 26.52 -9.93
CA ALA A 910 14.22 26.81 -9.07
C ALA A 910 15.15 27.92 -9.61
N GLU A 911 15.05 28.29 -10.89
CA GLU A 911 15.86 29.37 -11.49
C GLU A 911 15.29 30.77 -11.25
N ARG A 912 14.10 30.87 -10.65
CA ARG A 912 13.48 32.15 -10.27
C ARG A 912 14.13 32.73 -9.02
N GLN A 913 13.79 33.98 -8.70
CA GLN A 913 14.38 34.71 -7.57
C GLN A 913 13.95 34.18 -6.19
N GLY A 914 12.84 33.45 -6.10
CA GLY A 914 12.42 32.74 -4.90
C GLY A 914 11.55 31.54 -5.24
N LEU A 915 11.24 30.69 -4.25
CA LEU A 915 10.47 29.46 -4.46
C LEU A 915 9.45 29.22 -3.33
N ILE A 916 8.20 28.97 -3.71
CA ILE A 916 7.15 28.42 -2.83
C ILE A 916 7.13 26.89 -3.00
N VAL A 917 7.31 26.16 -1.91
CA VAL A 917 7.22 24.69 -1.88
C VAL A 917 5.95 24.29 -1.14
N ASP A 918 4.95 23.84 -1.88
CA ASP A 918 3.64 23.47 -1.32
C ASP A 918 3.56 21.96 -1.06
N VAL A 919 3.46 21.59 0.22
CA VAL A 919 3.27 20.20 0.68
C VAL A 919 1.92 19.99 1.36
N ARG A 920 0.95 20.91 1.16
CA ARG A 920 -0.43 20.70 1.61
C ARG A 920 -0.99 19.41 1.01
N PHE A 921 -1.80 18.68 1.77
CA PHE A 921 -2.35 17.38 1.38
C PHE A 921 -1.33 16.26 1.13
N ASN A 922 -0.04 16.44 1.47
CA ASN A 922 0.98 15.44 1.23
C ASN A 922 0.69 14.09 1.93
N GLY A 923 0.55 13.03 1.14
CA GLY A 923 0.18 11.69 1.61
C GLY A 923 1.28 10.88 2.33
N GLY A 924 2.49 11.40 2.51
CA GLY A 924 3.61 10.66 3.09
C GLY A 924 4.31 9.71 2.12
N GLY A 925 5.29 8.94 2.61
CA GLY A 925 6.15 8.09 1.79
C GLY A 925 7.56 7.94 2.39
N HIS A 926 8.61 8.16 1.60
CA HIS A 926 10.01 8.02 2.06
C HIS A 926 11.03 8.87 1.27
N VAL A 927 10.60 9.73 0.33
CA VAL A 927 11.51 10.52 -0.53
C VAL A 927 11.80 11.92 0.01
N SER A 928 11.27 12.32 1.18
CA SER A 928 11.46 13.67 1.74
C SER A 928 12.94 14.07 1.82
N GLN A 929 13.81 13.17 2.27
CA GLN A 929 15.26 13.39 2.36
C GLN A 929 15.90 13.71 1.00
N LEU A 930 15.44 13.07 -0.09
CA LEU A 930 15.94 13.31 -1.45
C LEU A 930 15.52 14.69 -1.96
N LEU A 931 14.35 15.17 -1.55
CA LEU A 931 13.85 16.48 -1.92
C LEU A 931 14.53 17.59 -1.11
N ILE A 932 14.68 17.38 0.20
CA ILE A 932 15.40 18.28 1.10
C ILE A 932 16.87 18.44 0.66
N GLU A 933 17.55 17.35 0.27
CA GLU A 933 18.92 17.42 -0.25
C GLU A 933 19.04 18.41 -1.42
N LYS A 934 18.05 18.43 -2.33
CA LYS A 934 18.02 19.34 -3.48
C LYS A 934 17.72 20.77 -3.05
N LEU A 935 16.70 20.97 -2.21
CA LEU A 935 16.30 22.29 -1.71
C LEU A 935 17.39 22.94 -0.83
N ALA A 936 18.20 22.15 -0.13
CA ALA A 936 19.29 22.64 0.71
C ALA A 936 20.52 23.13 -0.08
N ARG A 937 20.57 22.89 -1.40
CA ARG A 937 21.68 23.36 -2.25
C ARG A 937 21.74 24.87 -2.23
N ARG A 938 22.91 25.41 -1.89
CA ARG A 938 23.20 26.85 -1.99
C ARG A 938 23.82 27.14 -3.35
N ARG A 939 23.38 28.21 -4.01
CA ARG A 939 24.03 28.69 -5.23
C ARG A 939 25.36 29.34 -4.83
N LEU A 940 26.48 28.71 -5.19
CA LEU A 940 27.84 29.09 -4.78
C LEU A 940 28.63 29.78 -5.88
N GLY A 941 28.27 29.55 -7.14
CA GLY A 941 28.97 30.12 -8.28
C GLY A 941 28.19 29.97 -9.58
N TYR A 942 28.86 30.31 -10.68
CA TYR A 942 28.28 30.24 -12.01
C TYR A 942 29.32 29.77 -13.03
N ASP A 943 28.87 28.99 -14.01
CA ASP A 943 29.61 28.72 -15.23
C ASP A 943 29.14 29.68 -16.34
N GLN A 944 30.03 30.54 -16.82
CA GLN A 944 29.72 31.54 -17.84
C GLN A 944 30.25 31.07 -19.20
N PRO A 945 29.38 30.52 -20.08
CA PRO A 945 29.81 30.07 -21.39
C PRO A 945 30.24 31.24 -22.28
N ARG A 946 30.94 30.92 -23.39
CA ARG A 946 31.28 31.91 -24.43
C ARG A 946 30.04 32.54 -25.05
N TYR A 947 29.00 31.73 -25.25
CA TYR A 947 27.71 32.12 -25.81
C TYR A 947 26.62 31.57 -24.89
N GLY A 948 25.68 32.41 -24.48
CA GLY A 948 24.60 32.04 -23.56
C GLY A 948 24.72 32.68 -22.18
N GLU A 949 23.73 32.41 -21.35
CA GLU A 949 23.62 32.91 -19.98
C GLU A 949 24.47 32.10 -19.00
N ALA A 950 24.75 32.70 -17.84
CA ALA A 950 25.45 32.05 -16.75
C ALA A 950 24.61 30.91 -16.16
N LEU A 951 25.22 29.74 -16.00
CA LEU A 951 24.60 28.55 -15.42
C LEU A 951 24.92 28.49 -13.92
N SER A 952 23.94 28.18 -13.09
CA SER A 952 24.14 28.07 -11.64
C SER A 952 25.03 26.88 -11.26
N TYR A 953 25.87 27.05 -10.23
CA TYR A 953 26.63 25.97 -9.60
C TYR A 953 26.35 25.92 -8.08
N PRO A 954 25.88 24.78 -7.54
CA PRO A 954 25.37 23.61 -8.26
C PRO A 954 24.14 23.94 -9.13
N PHE A 955 23.93 23.16 -10.20
CA PHE A 955 22.75 23.31 -11.07
C PHE A 955 21.44 23.19 -10.29
N HIS A 956 20.45 24.01 -10.66
CA HIS A 956 19.13 24.07 -10.03
C HIS A 956 19.17 24.36 -8.53
N ALA A 957 20.20 25.05 -8.03
CA ALA A 957 20.21 25.60 -6.67
C ALA A 957 19.36 26.87 -6.63
N VAL A 958 18.40 26.96 -5.70
CA VAL A 958 17.50 28.11 -5.58
C VAL A 958 18.31 29.38 -5.32
N LEU A 959 18.00 30.46 -6.07
CA LEU A 959 18.78 31.70 -6.03
C LEU A 959 18.52 32.55 -4.77
N GLY A 960 17.27 32.63 -4.32
CA GLY A 960 16.87 33.49 -3.20
C GLY A 960 16.00 32.79 -2.17
N PRO A 961 15.09 33.50 -1.49
CA PRO A 961 14.34 32.95 -0.36
C PRO A 961 13.37 31.84 -0.79
N MET A 962 13.14 30.91 0.13
CA MET A 962 12.10 29.89 0.02
C MET A 962 11.06 30.06 1.11
N VAL A 963 9.82 29.67 0.84
CA VAL A 963 8.77 29.47 1.85
C VAL A 963 8.09 28.12 1.59
N ALA A 964 7.69 27.43 2.64
CA ALA A 964 6.96 26.16 2.52
C ALA A 964 5.51 26.31 3.00
N LEU A 965 4.57 25.64 2.32
CA LEU A 965 3.17 25.54 2.73
C LEU A 965 2.86 24.14 3.24
N ALA A 966 2.23 24.02 4.41
CA ALA A 966 1.75 22.75 4.92
C ALA A 966 0.38 22.92 5.61
N ASN A 967 -0.40 21.84 5.63
CA ASN A 967 -1.69 21.81 6.32
C ASN A 967 -1.87 20.48 7.06
N GLU A 968 -2.98 20.34 7.77
CA GLU A 968 -3.33 19.16 8.57
C GLU A 968 -3.43 17.84 7.78
N TYR A 969 -3.46 17.91 6.45
CA TYR A 969 -3.53 16.76 5.57
C TYR A 969 -2.16 16.30 5.06
N ALA A 970 -1.11 17.07 5.33
CA ALA A 970 0.28 16.65 5.16
C ALA A 970 0.68 15.75 6.34
N GLY A 971 1.22 14.57 6.10
CA GLY A 971 1.55 13.63 7.18
C GLY A 971 2.62 12.60 6.85
N SER A 972 3.07 11.85 7.87
CA SER A 972 4.11 10.82 7.74
C SER A 972 5.42 11.43 7.25
N ASP A 973 5.95 10.99 6.13
CA ASP A 973 7.13 11.62 5.55
C ASP A 973 6.91 13.10 5.13
N GLY A 974 5.64 13.54 5.02
CA GLY A 974 5.28 14.96 4.92
C GLY A 974 5.42 15.74 6.24
N ASP A 975 5.23 15.09 7.40
CA ASP A 975 5.58 15.66 8.72
C ASP A 975 7.10 15.84 8.80
N ILE A 976 7.85 14.80 8.42
CA ILE A 976 9.32 14.80 8.43
C ILE A 976 9.86 15.92 7.53
N PHE A 977 9.37 16.04 6.30
CA PHE A 977 9.75 17.14 5.41
C PHE A 977 9.50 18.51 6.05
N SER A 978 8.31 18.72 6.61
CA SER A 978 7.90 20.00 7.19
C SER A 978 8.79 20.37 8.38
N HIS A 979 9.09 19.41 9.26
CA HIS A 979 9.98 19.60 10.40
C HIS A 979 11.42 19.89 9.96
N VAL A 980 11.95 19.06 9.04
CA VAL A 980 13.34 19.18 8.57
C VAL A 980 13.56 20.48 7.78
N PHE A 981 12.58 20.94 6.99
CA PHE A 981 12.66 22.22 6.28
C PHE A 981 12.91 23.39 7.25
N LYS A 982 12.21 23.37 8.40
CA LYS A 982 12.41 24.34 9.50
C LYS A 982 13.74 24.12 10.22
N LEU A 983 14.07 22.88 10.58
CA LEU A 983 15.28 22.53 11.32
C LEU A 983 16.54 22.96 10.56
N MET A 984 16.55 22.77 9.24
CA MET A 984 17.63 23.22 8.35
C MET A 984 17.58 24.71 8.00
N LYS A 985 16.56 25.44 8.48
CA LYS A 985 16.35 26.87 8.25
C LYS A 985 16.30 27.23 6.75
N LEU A 986 15.62 26.41 5.96
CA LEU A 986 15.48 26.63 4.52
C LEU A 986 14.52 27.80 4.20
N GLY A 987 13.57 28.07 5.09
CA GLY A 987 12.60 29.15 4.99
C GLY A 987 11.52 29.02 6.07
N PRO A 988 10.57 29.98 6.17
CA PRO A 988 9.42 29.82 7.05
C PRO A 988 8.44 28.77 6.51
N LEU A 989 7.86 27.99 7.42
CA LEU A 989 6.71 27.12 7.17
C LEU A 989 5.42 27.88 7.47
N ILE A 990 4.44 27.83 6.56
CA ILE A 990 3.20 28.60 6.62
C ILE A 990 2.00 27.66 6.47
N GLY A 991 0.93 27.88 7.23
CA GLY A 991 -0.34 27.14 7.09
C GLY A 991 -0.84 26.57 8.40
N LYS A 992 -1.10 25.26 8.48
CA LYS A 992 -1.61 24.59 9.70
C LYS A 992 -0.67 23.48 10.14
N ARG A 993 -0.75 23.12 11.42
CA ARG A 993 -0.04 21.97 11.99
C ARG A 993 -0.33 20.72 11.16
N THR A 994 0.71 19.98 10.84
CA THR A 994 0.64 18.73 10.05
C THR A 994 0.03 17.57 10.87
N TRP A 995 -0.24 16.45 10.20
CA TRP A 995 -0.95 15.29 10.79
C TRP A 995 -0.27 14.71 12.03
N GLY A 996 1.06 14.65 12.06
CA GLY A 996 1.80 14.20 13.23
C GLY A 996 1.79 12.71 13.46
N GLY A 997 1.94 11.91 12.41
CA GLY A 997 2.14 10.48 12.55
C GLY A 997 3.46 10.09 11.91
N VAL A 998 4.48 9.75 12.69
CA VAL A 998 5.85 9.48 12.21
C VAL A 998 6.44 8.17 12.76
N ILE A 999 5.60 7.25 13.21
CA ILE A 999 6.00 5.86 13.46
C ILE A 999 5.81 5.06 12.18
N GLY A 1000 6.89 4.87 11.43
CA GLY A 1000 6.92 4.15 10.18
C GLY A 1000 6.54 2.67 10.31
N ILE A 1001 6.21 2.07 9.17
CA ILE A 1001 5.72 0.69 9.05
C ILE A 1001 6.51 -0.11 8.02
N SER A 1002 6.49 -1.43 8.15
CA SER A 1002 6.98 -2.35 7.11
C SER A 1002 5.89 -3.39 6.82
N PRO A 1003 4.97 -3.09 5.88
CA PRO A 1003 3.77 -3.89 5.63
C PRO A 1003 4.11 -5.22 4.95
N ARG A 1004 4.41 -6.23 5.77
CA ARG A 1004 4.90 -7.53 5.30
C ARG A 1004 4.15 -8.75 5.84
N HIS A 1005 3.28 -8.54 6.81
CA HIS A 1005 2.47 -9.57 7.44
C HIS A 1005 1.06 -9.53 6.85
N ALA A 1006 0.60 -10.67 6.33
CA ALA A 1006 -0.77 -10.84 5.87
C ALA A 1006 -1.47 -11.86 6.77
N LEU A 1007 -2.69 -11.57 7.20
CA LEU A 1007 -3.61 -12.50 7.86
C LEU A 1007 -4.08 -13.58 6.86
N ALA A 1008 -4.78 -14.61 7.33
CA ALA A 1008 -5.17 -15.76 6.51
C ALA A 1008 -5.98 -15.36 5.26
N ASP A 1009 -6.87 -14.38 5.38
CA ASP A 1009 -7.69 -13.87 4.27
C ASP A 1009 -6.97 -12.84 3.36
N GLY A 1010 -5.66 -12.66 3.51
CA GLY A 1010 -4.87 -11.70 2.76
C GLY A 1010 -4.89 -10.26 3.29
N THR A 1011 -5.60 -9.99 4.39
CA THR A 1011 -5.57 -8.68 5.06
C THR A 1011 -4.16 -8.35 5.52
N ILE A 1012 -3.68 -7.14 5.21
CA ILE A 1012 -2.43 -6.61 5.72
C ILE A 1012 -2.74 -5.76 6.94
N THR A 1013 -2.21 -6.15 8.10
CA THR A 1013 -2.14 -5.26 9.26
C THR A 1013 -0.75 -4.61 9.30
N THR A 1014 -0.68 -3.35 9.69
CA THR A 1014 0.61 -2.65 9.82
C THR A 1014 0.95 -2.42 11.28
N GLN A 1015 2.20 -2.66 11.62
CA GLN A 1015 2.74 -2.52 12.96
C GLN A 1015 3.58 -1.24 12.99
N PRO A 1016 3.24 -0.25 13.84
CA PRO A 1016 4.06 0.94 14.06
C PRO A 1016 5.41 0.53 14.66
N GLU A 1017 6.44 0.44 13.81
CA GLU A 1017 7.69 -0.28 14.10
C GLU A 1017 8.90 0.66 14.12
N TYR A 1018 8.89 1.74 13.34
CA TYR A 1018 10.05 2.64 13.17
C TYR A 1018 9.70 4.07 13.53
N SER A 1019 9.83 4.42 14.81
CA SER A 1019 9.61 5.81 15.24
C SER A 1019 10.72 6.74 14.72
N PHE A 1020 10.37 7.99 14.40
CA PHE A 1020 11.34 9.04 14.06
C PHE A 1020 11.68 9.91 15.27
N TRP A 1021 12.98 10.12 15.48
CA TRP A 1021 13.53 10.98 16.52
C TRP A 1021 14.30 12.14 15.89
N PHE A 1022 14.10 13.35 16.40
CA PHE A 1022 14.84 14.54 15.98
C PHE A 1022 15.61 15.15 17.16
N GLU A 1023 16.74 15.80 16.87
CA GLU A 1023 17.63 16.37 17.90
C GLU A 1023 16.96 17.45 18.77
N ASP A 1024 15.99 18.19 18.23
CA ASP A 1024 15.34 19.32 18.89
C ASP A 1024 14.07 18.95 19.66
N VAL A 1025 13.32 17.94 19.21
CA VAL A 1025 12.01 17.54 19.78
C VAL A 1025 11.93 16.09 20.23
N GLY A 1026 13.01 15.31 20.04
CA GLY A 1026 13.02 13.87 20.25
C GLY A 1026 11.93 13.17 19.43
N TRP A 1027 11.11 12.37 20.11
CA TRP A 1027 9.95 11.67 19.51
C TRP A 1027 8.70 12.56 19.35
N GLY A 1028 8.78 13.84 19.71
CA GLY A 1028 7.64 14.74 19.91
C GLY A 1028 6.85 15.15 18.67
N VAL A 1029 7.23 14.68 17.48
CA VAL A 1029 6.42 14.87 16.25
C VAL A 1029 5.26 13.87 16.21
N GLU A 1030 5.46 12.65 16.72
CA GLU A 1030 4.40 11.63 16.79
C GLU A 1030 3.26 12.11 17.70
N ASN A 1031 2.04 11.88 17.24
CA ASN A 1031 0.81 12.33 17.86
C ASN A 1031 0.70 13.86 18.06
N TYR A 1032 1.48 14.65 17.30
CA TYR A 1032 1.47 16.12 17.38
C TYR A 1032 1.56 16.78 16.01
N GLY A 1033 2.63 16.53 15.24
CA GLY A 1033 2.91 17.15 13.95
C GLY A 1033 3.93 18.27 14.03
N THR A 1034 4.03 19.05 12.96
CA THR A 1034 4.94 20.19 12.85
C THR A 1034 4.13 21.47 12.85
N ASP A 1035 4.38 22.34 13.83
CA ASP A 1035 3.79 23.68 13.81
C ASP A 1035 4.42 24.54 12.70
N PRO A 1036 3.61 25.26 11.90
CA PRO A 1036 4.13 26.30 11.02
C PRO A 1036 4.71 27.46 11.84
N ASP A 1037 5.67 28.18 11.25
CA ASP A 1037 6.17 29.44 11.82
C ASP A 1037 5.10 30.55 11.74
N ILE A 1038 4.21 30.46 10.75
CA ILE A 1038 3.07 31.36 10.57
C ILE A 1038 1.80 30.53 10.42
N GLU A 1039 0.99 30.45 11.47
CA GLU A 1039 -0.29 29.73 11.44
C GLU A 1039 -1.36 30.52 10.67
N VAL A 1040 -1.95 29.90 9.65
CA VAL A 1040 -3.05 30.42 8.82
C VAL A 1040 -4.02 29.29 8.51
N ASP A 1041 -5.29 29.51 8.83
CA ASP A 1041 -6.39 28.58 8.53
C ASP A 1041 -7.17 29.05 7.29
N ILE A 1042 -7.82 28.11 6.60
CA ILE A 1042 -8.85 28.42 5.60
C ILE A 1042 -10.19 28.17 6.29
N LYS A 1043 -10.89 29.26 6.62
CA LYS A 1043 -12.15 29.21 7.38
C LYS A 1043 -13.32 28.87 6.46
N PRO A 1044 -14.48 28.45 6.99
CA PRO A 1044 -15.66 28.18 6.16
C PRO A 1044 -16.03 29.34 5.21
N GLN A 1045 -16.01 30.58 5.70
CA GLN A 1045 -16.25 31.78 4.90
C GLN A 1045 -15.17 32.06 3.85
N ASP A 1046 -13.94 31.57 4.04
CA ASP A 1046 -12.86 31.72 3.05
C ASP A 1046 -13.07 30.73 1.90
N TYR A 1047 -13.50 29.49 2.19
CA TYR A 1047 -13.95 28.54 1.16
C TYR A 1047 -15.14 29.07 0.36
N ALA A 1048 -16.15 29.63 1.05
CA ALA A 1048 -17.31 30.24 0.38
C ALA A 1048 -16.93 31.38 -0.56
N ALA A 1049 -15.85 32.12 -0.24
CA ALA A 1049 -15.32 33.20 -1.05
C ALA A 1049 -14.25 32.75 -2.07
N ASN A 1050 -14.02 31.43 -2.21
CA ASN A 1050 -12.96 30.84 -3.04
C ASN A 1050 -11.57 31.45 -2.77
N LYS A 1051 -11.24 31.67 -1.50
CA LYS A 1051 -10.00 32.31 -1.06
C LYS A 1051 -9.04 31.31 -0.41
N ASP A 1052 -7.87 31.15 -1.03
CA ASP A 1052 -6.74 30.43 -0.44
C ASP A 1052 -5.89 31.38 0.44
N THR A 1053 -6.30 31.52 1.71
CA THR A 1053 -5.61 32.39 2.67
C THR A 1053 -4.18 31.95 2.98
N GLN A 1054 -3.87 30.66 2.81
CA GLN A 1054 -2.54 30.13 3.07
C GLN A 1054 -1.56 30.51 1.96
N LEU A 1055 -1.95 30.32 0.69
CA LEU A 1055 -1.14 30.73 -0.46
C LEU A 1055 -0.98 32.26 -0.51
N ASP A 1056 -2.04 33.02 -0.22
CA ASP A 1056 -1.97 34.48 -0.10
C ASP A 1056 -0.91 34.91 0.92
N ARG A 1057 -0.89 34.28 2.10
CA ARG A 1057 0.11 34.58 3.13
C ARG A 1057 1.53 34.22 2.69
N ALA A 1058 1.71 33.11 1.98
CA ALA A 1058 3.01 32.73 1.45
C ALA A 1058 3.53 33.73 0.42
N LEU A 1059 2.67 34.24 -0.45
CA LEU A 1059 3.00 35.30 -1.41
C LEU A 1059 3.43 36.59 -0.71
N GLU A 1060 2.68 37.02 0.31
CA GLU A 1060 3.05 38.18 1.12
C GLU A 1060 4.43 38.02 1.76
N GLU A 1061 4.70 36.87 2.39
CA GLU A 1061 5.95 36.66 3.11
C GLU A 1061 7.14 36.55 2.16
N ILE A 1062 7.03 35.82 1.04
CA ILE A 1062 8.14 35.68 0.11
C ILE A 1062 8.46 37.00 -0.61
N LEU A 1063 7.45 37.80 -0.96
CA LEU A 1063 7.65 39.14 -1.54
C LEU A 1063 8.34 40.08 -0.56
N LYS A 1064 7.96 40.03 0.72
CA LYS A 1064 8.63 40.74 1.80
C LYS A 1064 10.09 40.30 1.94
N MET A 1065 10.38 39.00 1.92
CA MET A 1065 11.76 38.48 1.98
C MET A 1065 12.59 38.93 0.78
N LEU A 1066 12.01 38.91 -0.42
CA LEU A 1066 12.66 39.40 -1.65
C LEU A 1066 12.93 40.90 -1.61
N ALA A 1067 12.06 41.70 -1.00
CA ALA A 1067 12.27 43.13 -0.85
C ALA A 1067 13.37 43.43 0.18
N GLN A 1068 13.45 42.64 1.26
CA GLN A 1068 14.46 42.81 2.31
C GLN A 1068 15.85 42.36 1.86
N ASN A 1069 15.94 41.24 1.14
CA ASN A 1069 17.20 40.66 0.67
C ASN A 1069 17.06 40.23 -0.80
N PRO A 1070 17.07 41.17 -1.75
CA PRO A 1070 16.91 40.85 -3.17
C PRO A 1070 18.10 40.03 -3.66
N PRO A 1071 17.88 38.84 -4.26
CA PRO A 1071 18.96 38.02 -4.78
C PRO A 1071 19.74 38.78 -5.87
N GLN A 1072 21.06 38.68 -5.83
CA GLN A 1072 21.95 39.35 -6.78
C GLN A 1072 22.64 38.31 -7.66
N ILE A 1073 22.58 38.50 -8.98
CA ILE A 1073 23.50 37.85 -9.90
C ILE A 1073 24.76 38.72 -9.94
N PRO A 1074 25.96 38.16 -9.67
CA PRO A 1074 27.18 38.95 -9.63
C PRO A 1074 27.49 39.55 -11.02
N ASP A 1075 28.06 40.75 -11.03
CA ASP A 1075 28.78 41.23 -12.20
C ASP A 1075 30.06 40.41 -12.34
N PHE A 1076 30.18 39.65 -13.43
CA PHE A 1076 31.34 38.81 -13.69
C PHE A 1076 32.60 39.61 -14.03
N GLY A 1077 32.47 40.91 -14.28
CA GLY A 1077 33.59 41.80 -14.57
C GLY A 1077 34.37 41.43 -15.85
N PRO A 1078 35.54 42.04 -16.07
CA PRO A 1078 36.38 41.75 -17.22
C PRO A 1078 37.07 40.38 -17.07
N ARG A 1079 37.10 39.61 -18.15
CA ARG A 1079 37.86 38.35 -18.21
C ARG A 1079 39.38 38.61 -18.14
N PRO A 1080 40.18 37.67 -17.59
CA PRO A 1080 41.64 37.81 -17.55
C PRO A 1080 42.24 38.07 -18.93
N ARG A 1081 43.12 39.08 -19.03
CA ARG A 1081 43.91 39.35 -20.23
C ARG A 1081 45.25 38.62 -20.13
N LEU A 1082 45.38 37.51 -20.85
CA LEU A 1082 46.60 36.70 -20.93
C LEU A 1082 47.33 36.97 -22.25
N ASP A 1083 47.62 38.25 -22.51
CA ASP A 1083 48.39 38.64 -23.69
C ASP A 1083 49.74 37.90 -23.68
N LEU A 1084 50.13 37.32 -24.82
CA LEU A 1084 51.41 36.62 -24.93
C LEU A 1084 52.56 37.58 -24.56
N PRO A 1085 53.52 37.15 -23.72
CA PRO A 1085 54.64 38.00 -23.36
C PRO A 1085 55.42 38.37 -24.62
N LYS A 1086 55.61 39.67 -24.84
CA LYS A 1086 56.55 40.14 -25.86
C LYS A 1086 57.95 39.94 -25.31
N LEU A 1087 58.73 39.06 -25.93
CA LEU A 1087 60.15 38.90 -25.59
C LEU A 1087 60.83 40.27 -25.69
N PRO A 1088 61.65 40.68 -24.71
CA PRO A 1088 62.44 41.89 -24.84
C PRO A 1088 63.31 41.76 -26.10
N LYS A 1089 63.40 42.84 -26.88
CA LYS A 1089 64.29 42.87 -28.05
C LYS A 1089 65.71 42.57 -27.55
N VAL A 1090 66.33 41.52 -28.10
CA VAL A 1090 67.77 41.25 -27.88
C VAL A 1090 68.52 42.47 -28.40
N GLN A 1091 69.36 43.08 -27.54
CA GLN A 1091 70.12 44.30 -27.87
C GLN A 1091 71.08 44.09 -29.03
#